data_AF-A0AAW3UR28-F1
#
_entry.id   AF-A0AAW3UR28-F1
#
_cell.length_a   1.000
_cell.length_b   1.000
_cell.length_c   1.000
_cell.angle_alpha   90.00
_cell.angle_beta   90.00
_cell.angle_gamma   90.00
#
_symmetry.space_group_name_H-M   'P 1'
#
loop_
_entity.id
_entity.type
_entity.pdbx_description
1 polymer ?
#
loop_
_entity_poly.entity_id
_entity_poly.type
_entity_poly.pdbx_seq_one_letter_code
_entity_poly.pdbx_strand_id
1 'polypeptide(L)'
;MWRTFLLVCMAGAIQAYCGSVCAAAQRGDAMHGATVPYPTALSTPLTFPKNNAHSAQVALVIGNGAYGHRADPISGNAGRDASAMRDRLHALGFEVIFRTDVTPQQMQQAIGEFRQRLHEGGTGLFYFAGHGVQIGTQTLLLPAGLDERSPARLVREGIDLDNVLQAMGAPRAKALNLIILDTCLNNPFAVDASPDTTSLPANTLIAYATAPGGFAADGAHHGIYTNALLHALGGPSSTLSLVRLLQRVAARVVKLTAGEQTPWFASSLAEDFNLNEPLSRGASARRASALVEDAVVALHSRGILPKDSSEQYEITFWNSIKDSNYPGDYEAYLKAYPNGRFATLARARIDRLRAAAAASAPLAAPAPTSSVAPPVAQPPQAARQSPPANAATQDHSHVAAPIAAPSPQALAPAAPVVAQKSATHPPAAGESRDCAACPIMVALPAGVFSMGSNTDDPSEKPVHRVTIGAPFAIGKYEVTVEQWNACVAANACPKLTPESNTNRTAPARDISWDDAQQYVKWLSKTTGKPYRLPTEAEWEYADRGGTTTAYWWGEQMRKGNANCMDCGPPWHKEGPETVGSFAPNPVGLYDMNGSVWEWVADCWHNSYQGAPSDGRAWDSPSCDMRVIRGGSWREGGNYMLSATRFKYSASVRQSQDGVRVVKDLK
;
A
#
# COMPACT_ATOMS: atom_id res chain seq x y z
N MET A 1 -15.63 19.91 -43.39
CA MET A 1 -14.79 20.20 -44.58
C MET A 1 -14.05 21.48 -44.25
N TRP A 2 -12.74 21.67 -44.37
CA TRP A 2 -11.57 20.88 -44.83
C TRP A 2 -10.44 21.32 -43.82
N ARG A 3 -9.53 20.51 -43.26
CA ARG A 3 -8.39 19.80 -43.89
C ARG A 3 -7.62 20.73 -44.86
N THR A 4 -6.29 20.88 -44.87
CA THR A 4 -5.17 20.38 -44.03
C THR A 4 -3.87 21.05 -44.52
N PHE A 5 -2.73 20.80 -43.84
CA PHE A 5 -1.37 20.78 -44.44
C PHE A 5 -0.75 22.12 -44.92
N LEU A 6 0.55 22.20 -45.22
CA LEU A 6 1.77 21.74 -44.51
C LEU A 6 3.03 22.29 -45.24
N LEU A 7 4.00 22.80 -44.47
CA LEU A 7 5.46 22.80 -44.75
C LEU A 7 6.04 23.50 -46.02
N VAL A 8 7.38 23.57 -45.99
CA VAL A 8 8.35 23.87 -47.08
C VAL A 8 8.34 25.28 -47.71
N CYS A 9 9.35 26.11 -47.40
CA CYS A 9 10.42 26.40 -48.37
C CYS A 9 11.58 27.29 -47.86
N MET A 10 12.79 26.84 -48.19
CA MET A 10 14.05 27.58 -48.43
C MET A 10 14.68 28.48 -47.35
N ALA A 11 16.00 28.30 -47.20
CA ALA A 11 16.90 29.21 -46.53
C ALA A 11 17.40 30.30 -47.51
N GLY A 12 17.85 31.44 -46.96
CA GLY A 12 18.58 32.47 -47.69
C GLY A 12 19.49 33.25 -46.71
N ALA A 13 20.80 33.23 -46.94
CA ALA A 13 21.78 33.81 -46.03
C ALA A 13 22.64 34.87 -46.73
N ILE A 14 22.80 36.03 -46.08
CA ILE A 14 23.71 37.13 -46.43
C ILE A 14 24.16 37.78 -45.10
N GLN A 15 25.37 38.31 -44.86
CA GLN A 15 26.77 37.93 -45.17
C GLN A 15 27.68 39.10 -44.75
N ALA A 16 28.56 38.91 -43.75
CA ALA A 16 29.64 39.84 -43.34
C ALA A 16 30.55 39.07 -42.34
N TYR A 17 31.78 38.60 -42.58
CA TYR A 17 32.84 38.82 -43.59
C TYR A 17 34.00 39.76 -43.18
N CYS A 18 34.93 39.20 -42.39
CA CYS A 18 36.38 39.44 -42.30
C CYS A 18 36.99 38.16 -41.68
N GLY A 19 38.14 37.60 -42.06
CA GLY A 19 39.21 38.04 -42.97
C GLY A 19 40.54 38.16 -42.19
N SER A 20 41.67 37.53 -42.56
CA SER A 20 41.93 36.57 -43.65
C SER A 20 43.33 35.90 -43.51
N VAL A 21 43.65 34.88 -44.33
CA VAL A 21 45.02 34.37 -44.70
C VAL A 21 45.85 33.66 -43.59
N CYS A 22 46.69 32.62 -43.77
CA CYS A 22 46.96 31.46 -44.69
C CYS A 22 48.02 30.57 -43.94
N ALA A 23 48.55 29.40 -44.33
CA ALA A 23 48.52 28.41 -45.44
C ALA A 23 48.69 27.00 -44.78
N ALA A 24 48.28 25.82 -45.27
CA ALA A 24 48.25 25.16 -46.60
C ALA A 24 49.55 24.38 -47.00
N ALA A 25 49.50 23.04 -46.93
CA ALA A 25 50.19 22.10 -47.83
C ALA A 25 49.69 20.64 -47.64
N GLN A 26 49.48 19.91 -48.74
CA GLN A 26 49.35 18.44 -48.77
C GLN A 26 50.44 17.86 -49.68
N ARG A 27 50.99 16.70 -49.31
CA ARG A 27 51.33 15.55 -50.18
C ARG A 27 51.95 14.45 -49.32
N GLY A 28 51.92 13.22 -49.81
CA GLY A 28 52.70 12.12 -49.28
C GLY A 28 53.26 11.30 -50.44
N ASP A 29 54.27 10.48 -50.15
CA ASP A 29 54.60 9.28 -50.91
C ASP A 29 55.47 8.36 -50.03
N ALA A 30 55.63 7.10 -50.42
CA ALA A 30 56.29 6.07 -49.62
C ALA A 30 57.72 5.76 -50.09
N MET A 31 58.57 5.18 -49.22
CA MET A 31 59.29 3.91 -49.46
C MET A 31 60.25 3.51 -48.31
N HIS A 32 60.43 2.19 -48.19
CA HIS A 32 61.32 1.37 -47.35
C HIS A 32 62.73 1.89 -46.97
N GLY A 33 63.19 1.50 -45.77
CA GLY A 33 64.60 1.60 -45.31
C GLY A 33 64.85 0.78 -44.02
N ALA A 34 66.05 0.24 -43.83
CA ALA A 34 66.36 -0.82 -42.86
C ALA A 34 67.88 -0.85 -42.53
N THR A 35 68.42 -1.37 -41.40
CA THR A 35 67.86 -1.99 -40.16
C THR A 35 68.97 -2.09 -39.09
N VAL A 36 68.62 -2.24 -37.80
CA VAL A 36 69.46 -2.83 -36.70
C VAL A 36 70.69 -1.94 -36.28
N PRO A 37 71.23 -1.96 -35.03
CA PRO A 37 71.15 -2.98 -33.97
C PRO A 37 70.69 -2.54 -32.56
N TYR A 38 70.54 -3.55 -31.68
CA TYR A 38 70.45 -3.43 -30.22
C TYR A 38 71.80 -3.10 -29.56
N PRO A 39 71.77 -2.51 -28.35
CA PRO A 39 72.65 -2.90 -27.25
C PRO A 39 71.87 -3.57 -26.10
N THR A 40 72.51 -4.51 -25.40
CA THR A 40 71.91 -5.27 -24.28
C THR A 40 72.12 -4.61 -22.91
N ALA A 41 71.05 -4.64 -22.11
CA ALA A 41 71.00 -4.62 -20.64
C ALA A 41 72.22 -4.14 -19.82
N LEU A 42 72.01 -3.09 -19.03
CA LEU A 42 72.58 -2.97 -17.69
C LEU A 42 71.44 -3.01 -16.66
N SER A 43 71.64 -3.79 -15.60
CA SER A 43 70.59 -4.07 -14.62
C SER A 43 70.47 -2.98 -13.56
N THR A 44 69.44 -2.13 -13.67
CA THR A 44 68.81 -1.52 -12.50
C THR A 44 67.41 -2.10 -12.33
N PRO A 45 67.00 -2.51 -11.12
CA PRO A 45 65.60 -2.81 -10.89
C PRO A 45 64.83 -1.50 -11.01
N LEU A 46 63.97 -1.39 -12.03
CA LEU A 46 62.93 -0.36 -12.06
C LEU A 46 61.90 -0.69 -10.99
N THR A 47 62.20 -0.27 -9.76
CA THR A 47 61.26 -0.27 -8.65
C THR A 47 60.12 0.67 -9.03
N PHE A 48 59.03 0.10 -9.56
CA PHE A 48 57.76 0.81 -9.66
C PHE A 48 57.46 1.43 -8.29
N PRO A 49 57.11 2.73 -8.20
CA PRO A 49 56.90 3.39 -6.93
C PRO A 49 55.66 2.78 -6.24
N LYS A 50 55.91 1.86 -5.30
CA LYS A 50 54.85 1.31 -4.45
C LYS A 50 54.43 2.38 -3.44
N ASN A 51 53.14 2.69 -3.51
CA ASN A 51 52.34 3.43 -2.52
C ASN A 51 52.72 4.91 -2.33
N ASN A 52 51.79 5.80 -2.68
CA ASN A 52 50.97 6.55 -1.70
C ASN A 52 50.13 7.60 -2.45
N ALA A 53 48.81 7.65 -2.34
CA ALA A 53 47.88 6.77 -1.62
C ALA A 53 46.56 6.65 -2.41
N HIS A 54 45.87 5.52 -2.27
CA HIS A 54 44.46 5.45 -2.67
C HIS A 54 43.65 6.41 -1.78
N SER A 55 42.61 7.03 -2.33
CA SER A 55 41.79 7.97 -1.58
C SER A 55 41.07 7.25 -0.45
N ALA A 56 41.31 7.65 0.80
CA ALA A 56 40.54 7.23 1.97
C ALA A 56 39.11 7.83 2.00
N GLN A 57 38.53 7.98 0.80
CA GLN A 57 37.22 8.51 0.48
C GLN A 57 36.75 7.76 -0.78
N VAL A 58 35.82 6.81 -0.59
CA VAL A 58 35.26 5.99 -1.68
C VAL A 58 33.76 6.19 -1.70
N ALA A 59 33.19 6.37 -2.90
CA ALA A 59 31.76 6.52 -3.10
C ALA A 59 31.21 5.42 -4.00
N LEU A 60 29.99 4.93 -3.70
CA LEU A 60 29.14 4.18 -4.63
C LEU A 60 27.94 5.07 -4.96
N VAL A 61 27.77 5.38 -6.24
CA VAL A 61 26.76 6.31 -6.76
C VAL A 61 25.90 5.58 -7.79
N ILE A 62 24.62 5.41 -7.47
CA ILE A 62 23.65 4.65 -8.28
C ILE A 62 22.47 5.56 -8.67
N GLY A 63 22.09 5.55 -9.95
CA GLY A 63 20.88 6.23 -10.45
C GLY A 63 20.02 5.30 -11.29
N ASN A 64 18.84 4.91 -10.80
CA ASN A 64 17.92 4.00 -11.50
C ASN A 64 16.65 4.77 -11.92
N GLY A 65 16.26 4.66 -13.19
CA GLY A 65 15.02 5.20 -13.77
C GLY A 65 14.32 4.28 -14.77
N ALA A 66 14.97 3.19 -15.22
CA ALA A 66 14.43 2.24 -16.20
C ALA A 66 13.48 1.19 -15.58
N TYR A 67 12.37 1.64 -15.00
CA TYR A 67 11.39 0.80 -14.30
C TYR A 67 10.25 0.26 -15.19
N GLY A 68 10.61 -0.58 -16.18
CA GLY A 68 9.69 -1.50 -16.88
C GLY A 68 8.58 -0.91 -17.77
N HIS A 69 8.18 0.35 -17.59
CA HIS A 69 7.02 0.99 -18.21
C HIS A 69 7.41 2.20 -19.05
N ARG A 70 6.73 2.40 -20.19
CA ARG A 70 7.11 3.36 -21.23
C ARG A 70 6.65 4.81 -21.01
N ALA A 71 6.17 5.15 -19.82
CA ALA A 71 5.54 6.44 -19.51
C ALA A 71 5.68 6.82 -18.02
N ASP A 72 6.90 6.76 -17.49
CA ASP A 72 7.24 7.37 -16.20
C ASP A 72 7.95 8.72 -16.42
N PRO A 73 7.40 9.87 -15.98
CA PRO A 73 8.08 11.18 -16.02
C PRO A 73 9.45 11.20 -15.33
N ILE A 74 9.67 10.30 -14.36
CA ILE A 74 10.86 10.22 -13.50
C ILE A 74 12.06 9.63 -14.25
N SER A 75 11.81 8.88 -15.35
CA SER A 75 12.77 8.04 -16.09
C SER A 75 14.03 8.73 -16.65
N GLY A 76 14.21 10.03 -16.45
CA GLY A 76 15.46 10.75 -16.76
C GLY A 76 16.14 11.45 -15.58
N ASN A 77 15.49 11.69 -14.43
CA ASN A 77 16.08 12.48 -13.35
C ASN A 77 17.12 11.69 -12.55
N ALA A 78 16.77 10.51 -12.02
CA ALA A 78 17.68 9.69 -11.21
C ALA A 78 19.08 9.45 -11.85
N GLY A 79 19.14 9.21 -13.17
CA GLY A 79 20.40 9.07 -13.91
C GLY A 79 21.18 10.39 -14.07
N ARG A 80 20.50 11.53 -14.18
CA ARG A 80 21.12 12.88 -14.17
C ARG A 80 21.62 13.25 -12.78
N ASP A 81 20.85 12.96 -11.76
CA ASP A 81 21.13 13.24 -10.35
C ASP A 81 22.35 12.44 -9.86
N ALA A 82 22.39 11.14 -10.14
CA ALA A 82 23.57 10.31 -9.90
C ALA A 82 24.79 10.80 -10.72
N SER A 83 24.62 11.25 -11.97
CA SER A 83 25.72 11.78 -12.78
C SER A 83 26.31 13.08 -12.20
N ALA A 84 25.46 14.02 -11.78
CA ALA A 84 25.90 15.26 -11.17
C ALA A 84 26.50 15.03 -9.77
N MET A 85 25.99 14.06 -9.01
CA MET A 85 26.56 13.66 -7.74
C MET A 85 27.94 13.01 -7.90
N ARG A 86 28.12 12.12 -8.89
CA ARG A 86 29.45 11.57 -9.26
C ARG A 86 30.45 12.70 -9.51
N ASP A 87 30.08 13.67 -10.35
CA ASP A 87 30.99 14.77 -10.72
C ASP A 87 31.29 15.69 -9.54
N ARG A 88 30.31 15.94 -8.65
CA ARG A 88 30.54 16.68 -7.40
C ARG A 88 31.47 15.92 -6.46
N LEU A 89 31.30 14.61 -6.29
CA LEU A 89 32.12 13.80 -5.38
C LEU A 89 33.54 13.61 -5.91
N HIS A 90 33.75 13.45 -7.22
CA HIS A 90 35.09 13.53 -7.81
C HIS A 90 35.75 14.89 -7.55
N ALA A 91 35.02 16.00 -7.67
CA ALA A 91 35.53 17.33 -7.34
C ALA A 91 35.81 17.55 -5.83
N LEU A 92 35.34 16.65 -4.97
CA LEU A 92 35.66 16.60 -3.54
C LEU A 92 36.75 15.56 -3.19
N GLY A 93 37.27 14.82 -4.18
CA GLY A 93 38.37 13.86 -3.98
C GLY A 93 37.97 12.40 -3.74
N PHE A 94 36.69 12.04 -3.94
CA PHE A 94 36.24 10.65 -3.84
C PHE A 94 36.61 9.82 -5.08
N GLU A 95 37.04 8.58 -4.85
CA GLU A 95 36.99 7.52 -5.87
C GLU A 95 35.54 7.03 -6.01
N VAL A 96 34.89 7.33 -7.13
CA VAL A 96 33.47 7.03 -7.35
C VAL A 96 33.26 5.78 -8.22
N ILE A 97 32.64 4.76 -7.64
CA ILE A 97 32.02 3.64 -8.37
C ILE A 97 30.65 4.14 -8.86
N PHE A 98 30.55 4.47 -10.14
CA PHE A 98 29.33 4.98 -10.76
C PHE A 98 28.55 3.89 -11.49
N ARG A 99 27.23 3.81 -11.29
CA ARG A 99 26.31 2.89 -11.98
C ARG A 99 24.98 3.57 -12.27
N THR A 100 24.30 3.16 -13.35
CA THR A 100 22.91 3.55 -13.63
C THR A 100 22.11 2.35 -14.12
N ASP A 101 20.80 2.37 -13.87
CA ASP A 101 19.82 1.38 -14.32
C ASP A 101 20.24 -0.09 -14.05
N VAL A 102 20.74 -0.35 -12.84
CA VAL A 102 21.24 -1.67 -12.44
C VAL A 102 20.12 -2.62 -12.02
N THR A 103 20.15 -3.83 -12.58
CA THR A 103 19.33 -4.97 -12.15
C THR A 103 19.74 -5.46 -10.75
N PRO A 104 18.91 -6.28 -10.05
CA PRO A 104 19.20 -6.72 -8.68
C PRO A 104 20.60 -7.33 -8.50
N GLN A 105 21.00 -8.20 -9.44
CA GLN A 105 22.32 -8.84 -9.44
C GLN A 105 23.46 -7.82 -9.61
N GLN A 106 23.30 -6.84 -10.50
CA GLN A 106 24.31 -5.81 -10.74
C GLN A 106 24.43 -4.83 -9.56
N MET A 107 23.32 -4.53 -8.88
CA MET A 107 23.32 -3.69 -7.68
C MET A 107 24.02 -4.40 -6.50
N GLN A 108 23.76 -5.69 -6.30
CA GLN A 108 24.49 -6.51 -5.32
C GLN A 108 25.99 -6.60 -5.65
N GLN A 109 26.36 -6.77 -6.92
CA GLN A 109 27.75 -6.76 -7.37
C GLN A 109 28.44 -5.42 -7.08
N ALA A 110 27.78 -4.29 -7.36
CA ALA A 110 28.32 -2.96 -7.09
C ALA A 110 28.52 -2.69 -5.59
N ILE A 111 27.62 -3.16 -4.73
CA ILE A 111 27.77 -3.10 -3.26
C ILE A 111 28.94 -3.99 -2.79
N GLY A 112 29.11 -5.18 -3.40
CA GLY A 112 30.26 -6.06 -3.13
C GLY A 112 31.61 -5.44 -3.52
N GLU A 113 31.67 -4.78 -4.68
CA GLU A 113 32.82 -4.02 -5.17
C GLU A 113 33.13 -2.81 -4.26
N PHE A 114 32.10 -2.06 -3.85
CA PHE A 114 32.23 -0.95 -2.92
C PHE A 114 32.81 -1.38 -1.58
N ARG A 115 32.30 -2.47 -0.99
CA ARG A 115 32.87 -3.09 0.22
C ARG A 115 34.36 -3.40 0.06
N GLN A 116 34.77 -3.93 -1.09
CA GLN A 116 36.18 -4.26 -1.38
C GLN A 116 37.08 -3.01 -1.47
N ARG A 117 36.61 -1.92 -2.09
CA ARG A 117 37.38 -0.68 -2.21
C ARG A 117 37.44 0.12 -0.89
N LEU A 118 36.44 0.00 -0.03
CA LEU A 118 36.39 0.70 1.26
C LEU A 118 37.51 0.31 2.26
N HIS A 119 38.19 -0.82 2.06
CA HIS A 119 39.01 -1.48 3.08
C HIS A 119 40.20 -0.67 3.63
N GLU A 120 40.75 0.32 2.93
CA GLU A 120 41.97 1.03 3.38
C GLU A 120 41.74 2.18 4.39
N GLY A 121 40.49 2.58 4.65
CA GLY A 121 40.14 3.52 5.72
C GLY A 121 39.22 4.68 5.32
N GLY A 122 38.93 5.56 6.27
CA GLY A 122 38.26 6.85 6.03
C GLY A 122 36.79 6.76 5.59
N THR A 123 36.38 7.70 4.74
CA THR A 123 34.97 7.92 4.40
C THR A 123 34.45 6.95 3.34
N GLY A 124 33.40 6.21 3.67
CA GLY A 124 32.54 5.58 2.68
C GLY A 124 31.32 6.45 2.43
N LEU A 125 30.94 6.66 1.17
CA LEU A 125 29.71 7.35 0.79
C LEU A 125 28.86 6.46 -0.12
N PHE A 126 27.62 6.19 0.25
CA PHE A 126 26.64 5.58 -0.64
C PHE A 126 25.60 6.62 -1.05
N TYR A 127 25.37 6.78 -2.34
CA TYR A 127 24.32 7.62 -2.89
C TYR A 127 23.43 6.79 -3.82
N PHE A 128 22.13 6.88 -3.62
CA PHE A 128 21.13 6.28 -4.49
C PHE A 128 20.09 7.33 -4.90
N ALA A 129 19.79 7.39 -6.19
CA ALA A 129 18.63 8.08 -6.73
C ALA A 129 17.77 7.09 -7.55
N GLY A 130 16.46 7.19 -7.42
CA GLY A 130 15.49 6.30 -8.07
C GLY A 130 14.34 5.93 -7.13
N HIS A 131 13.59 4.89 -7.47
CA HIS A 131 12.51 4.38 -6.63
C HIS A 131 13.03 3.53 -5.47
N GLY A 132 12.28 3.59 -4.36
CA GLY A 132 12.58 2.98 -3.07
C GLY A 132 11.35 3.07 -2.18
N VAL A 133 11.23 2.13 -1.25
CA VAL A 133 10.00 1.90 -0.48
C VAL A 133 10.33 1.45 0.94
N GLN A 134 9.54 1.88 1.94
CA GLN A 134 9.73 1.45 3.34
C GLN A 134 8.76 0.32 3.71
N ILE A 135 9.24 -0.90 3.88
CA ILE A 135 8.41 -2.07 4.21
C ILE A 135 8.69 -2.51 5.65
N GLY A 136 7.73 -2.25 6.53
CA GLY A 136 7.92 -2.39 7.98
C GLY A 136 8.89 -1.33 8.47
N THR A 137 10.01 -1.75 9.07
CA THR A 137 11.14 -0.86 9.37
C THR A 137 12.13 -0.77 8.20
N GLN A 138 12.11 -1.72 7.25
CA GLN A 138 13.17 -1.87 6.25
C GLN A 138 13.04 -0.85 5.12
N THR A 139 14.08 -0.03 4.92
CA THR A 139 14.23 0.78 3.70
C THR A 139 14.72 -0.12 2.55
N LEU A 140 13.89 -0.33 1.51
CA LEU A 140 14.26 -1.10 0.31
C LEU A 140 14.52 -0.15 -0.86
N LEU A 141 15.71 -0.25 -1.46
CA LEU A 141 16.07 0.45 -2.69
C LEU A 141 15.70 -0.42 -3.91
N LEU A 142 15.16 0.16 -4.98
CA LEU A 142 14.68 -0.62 -6.13
C LEU A 142 15.67 -0.63 -7.31
N PRO A 143 16.25 -1.80 -7.64
CA PRO A 143 16.86 -2.09 -8.94
C PRO A 143 15.95 -1.78 -10.14
N ALA A 144 16.57 -1.41 -11.25
CA ALA A 144 15.87 -1.21 -12.52
C ALA A 144 15.27 -2.52 -13.07
N GLY A 145 14.19 -2.40 -13.85
CA GLY A 145 13.44 -3.53 -14.40
C GLY A 145 12.54 -4.28 -13.41
N LEU A 146 12.40 -3.80 -12.17
CA LEU A 146 11.41 -4.29 -11.22
C LEU A 146 10.00 -3.80 -11.54
N ASP A 147 9.00 -4.53 -11.03
CA ASP A 147 7.59 -4.13 -11.06
C ASP A 147 7.17 -3.68 -9.66
N GLU A 148 7.03 -2.38 -9.49
CA GLU A 148 6.59 -1.69 -8.26
C GLU A 148 5.19 -2.09 -7.78
N ARG A 149 4.42 -2.85 -8.57
CA ARG A 149 3.07 -3.30 -8.20
C ARG A 149 3.05 -4.67 -7.51
N SER A 150 4.20 -5.31 -7.32
CA SER A 150 4.29 -6.68 -6.76
C SER A 150 5.06 -6.71 -5.42
N PRO A 151 4.37 -6.69 -4.26
CA PRO A 151 5.02 -6.66 -2.95
C PRO A 151 5.99 -7.83 -2.73
N ALA A 152 5.54 -9.04 -3.06
CA ALA A 152 6.35 -10.26 -2.96
C ALA A 152 7.58 -10.22 -3.88
N ARG A 153 7.53 -9.49 -5.01
CA ARG A 153 8.70 -9.32 -5.87
C ARG A 153 9.70 -8.33 -5.29
N LEU A 154 9.22 -7.19 -4.80
CA LEU A 154 10.05 -6.13 -4.23
C LEU A 154 10.77 -6.58 -2.94
N VAL A 155 10.13 -7.40 -2.12
CA VAL A 155 10.76 -7.99 -0.91
C VAL A 155 11.80 -9.08 -1.24
N ARG A 156 11.71 -9.74 -2.40
CA ARG A 156 12.68 -10.78 -2.85
C ARG A 156 13.82 -10.24 -3.71
N GLU A 157 13.56 -9.22 -4.52
CA GLU A 157 14.49 -8.70 -5.54
C GLU A 157 14.95 -7.25 -5.30
N GLY A 158 14.31 -6.52 -4.38
CA GLY A 158 14.76 -5.21 -3.90
C GLY A 158 16.00 -5.31 -3.00
N ILE A 159 16.71 -4.19 -2.84
CA ILE A 159 17.96 -4.14 -2.06
C ILE A 159 17.69 -3.46 -0.72
N ASP A 160 17.63 -4.30 0.32
CA ASP A 160 17.55 -3.92 1.73
C ASP A 160 18.74 -3.03 2.12
N LEU A 161 18.46 -1.87 2.73
CA LEU A 161 19.46 -0.89 3.17
C LEU A 161 20.47 -1.49 4.18
N ASP A 162 20.06 -2.50 4.95
CA ASP A 162 20.95 -3.27 5.83
C ASP A 162 22.11 -3.92 5.06
N ASN A 163 21.96 -4.28 3.78
CA ASN A 163 23.07 -4.80 2.96
C ASN A 163 24.14 -3.73 2.70
N VAL A 164 23.72 -2.47 2.51
CA VAL A 164 24.62 -1.33 2.31
C VAL A 164 25.30 -0.98 3.64
N LEU A 165 24.54 -0.94 4.74
CA LEU A 165 25.08 -0.74 6.08
C LEU A 165 26.07 -1.83 6.49
N GLN A 166 25.81 -3.10 6.17
CA GLN A 166 26.74 -4.20 6.40
C GLN A 166 27.99 -4.11 5.50
N ALA A 167 27.85 -3.62 4.26
CA ALA A 167 28.99 -3.37 3.37
C ALA A 167 29.90 -2.23 3.86
N MET A 168 29.33 -1.21 4.52
CA MET A 168 30.07 -0.06 5.07
C MET A 168 30.53 -0.27 6.52
N GLY A 169 29.86 -1.13 7.28
CA GLY A 169 30.05 -1.37 8.72
C GLY A 169 31.30 -2.17 9.10
N ALA A 170 32.17 -2.51 8.15
CA ALA A 170 33.48 -3.08 8.45
C ALA A 170 34.30 -2.08 9.32
N PRO A 171 34.92 -2.51 10.44
CA PRO A 171 35.75 -1.63 11.26
C PRO A 171 36.95 -1.08 10.48
N ARG A 172 37.07 0.25 10.40
CA ARG A 172 38.11 0.94 9.62
C ARG A 172 38.69 2.13 10.40
N ALA A 173 39.97 2.41 10.19
CA ALA A 173 40.62 3.57 10.80
C ALA A 173 39.98 4.87 10.30
N LYS A 174 39.52 5.72 11.23
CA LYS A 174 38.76 6.95 10.93
C LYS A 174 37.52 6.71 10.05
N ALA A 175 36.83 5.58 10.23
CA ALA A 175 35.59 5.30 9.51
C ALA A 175 34.59 6.45 9.66
N LEU A 176 34.07 6.93 8.52
CA LEU A 176 32.84 7.69 8.42
C LEU A 176 32.00 6.99 7.35
N ASN A 177 30.75 6.67 7.65
CA ASN A 177 29.83 6.04 6.71
C ASN A 177 28.68 7.01 6.43
N LEU A 178 28.62 7.58 5.24
CA LEU A 178 27.56 8.50 4.83
C LEU A 178 26.66 7.83 3.78
N ILE A 179 25.39 7.66 4.09
CA ILE A 179 24.38 7.17 3.15
C ILE A 179 23.46 8.34 2.79
N ILE A 180 23.19 8.54 1.51
CA ILE A 180 22.32 9.59 0.98
C ILE A 180 21.32 8.96 0.03
N LEU A 181 20.02 9.09 0.35
CA LEU A 181 18.94 8.41 -0.37
C LEU A 181 17.98 9.46 -0.96
N ASP A 182 18.10 9.73 -2.26
CA ASP A 182 17.16 10.55 -3.03
C ASP A 182 16.09 9.67 -3.70
N THR A 183 15.18 9.23 -2.84
CA THR A 183 14.08 8.31 -3.14
C THR A 183 12.90 8.71 -2.28
N CYS A 184 11.69 8.37 -2.73
CA CYS A 184 10.55 8.28 -1.84
C CYS A 184 10.81 7.25 -0.71
N LEU A 185 10.12 7.41 0.41
CA LEU A 185 10.01 6.40 1.48
C LEU A 185 8.55 5.99 1.71
N ASN A 186 7.65 6.34 0.78
CA ASN A 186 6.30 5.82 0.76
C ASN A 186 6.33 4.30 0.58
N ASN A 187 5.40 3.60 1.20
CA ASN A 187 5.15 2.21 0.85
C ASN A 187 4.00 2.20 -0.16
N PRO A 188 4.16 1.68 -1.39
CA PRO A 188 3.02 1.50 -2.30
C PRO A 188 1.98 0.49 -1.77
N PHE A 189 2.26 -0.17 -0.63
CA PHE A 189 1.42 -1.13 0.06
C PHE A 189 1.28 -0.85 1.58
N ALA A 190 1.54 0.37 2.08
CA ALA A 190 1.18 0.81 3.44
C ALA A 190 1.24 2.35 3.53
N VAL A 191 0.71 2.95 4.60
CA VAL A 191 0.86 4.40 4.83
C VAL A 191 1.60 4.68 6.14
N ASP A 192 1.44 3.82 7.15
CA ASP A 192 2.31 3.79 8.34
C ASP A 192 3.70 3.25 7.99
N ALA A 193 4.63 4.15 7.66
CA ALA A 193 6.06 3.86 7.69
C ALA A 193 6.60 4.17 9.09
N SER A 194 6.91 3.12 9.87
CA SER A 194 7.68 3.28 11.10
C SER A 194 9.02 3.95 10.80
N PRO A 195 9.52 4.87 11.66
CA PRO A 195 10.86 5.40 11.49
C PRO A 195 11.88 4.25 11.50
N ASP A 196 12.90 4.36 10.65
CA ASP A 196 13.91 3.31 10.50
C ASP A 196 14.69 3.14 11.81
N THR A 197 14.38 2.07 12.55
CA THR A 197 14.95 1.76 13.86
C THR A 197 16.27 0.98 13.78
N THR A 198 16.85 0.82 12.58
CA THR A 198 18.10 0.08 12.41
C THR A 198 19.21 0.67 13.28
N SER A 199 19.85 -0.22 14.05
CA SER A 199 20.96 0.13 14.94
C SER A 199 22.18 0.51 14.10
N LEU A 200 22.34 1.81 13.85
CA LEU A 200 23.39 2.35 12.99
C LEU A 200 24.79 1.93 13.48
N PRO A 201 25.63 1.31 12.62
CA PRO A 201 27.04 1.06 12.93
C PRO A 201 27.74 2.34 13.36
N ALA A 202 28.73 2.29 14.26
CA ALA A 202 29.40 3.48 14.77
C ALA A 202 29.97 4.36 13.64
N ASN A 203 29.88 5.69 13.82
CA ASN A 203 30.26 6.70 12.82
C ASN A 203 29.48 6.60 11.49
N THR A 204 28.19 6.27 11.55
CA THR A 204 27.29 6.26 10.38
C THR A 204 26.29 7.41 10.44
N LEU A 205 26.01 8.03 9.29
CA LEU A 205 24.90 8.96 9.10
C LEU A 205 24.13 8.56 7.84
N ILE A 206 22.81 8.49 7.93
CA ILE A 206 21.91 8.29 6.80
C ILE A 206 21.07 9.55 6.61
N ALA A 207 21.15 10.16 5.44
CA ALA A 207 20.36 11.31 5.04
C ALA A 207 19.30 10.89 4.00
N TYR A 208 18.04 11.20 4.28
CA TYR A 208 16.90 10.82 3.47
C TYR A 208 16.28 12.06 2.83
N ALA A 209 15.90 11.97 1.56
CA ALA A 209 15.25 13.07 0.84
C ALA A 209 13.83 13.40 1.36
N THR A 210 13.20 12.51 2.09
CA THR A 210 11.87 12.69 2.68
C THR A 210 11.75 11.92 3.99
N ALA A 211 10.79 12.32 4.83
CA ALA A 211 10.32 11.56 5.99
C ALA A 211 9.80 10.17 5.59
N PRO A 212 9.81 9.18 6.51
CA PRO A 212 9.16 7.88 6.29
C PRO A 212 7.72 8.08 5.78
N GLY A 213 7.29 7.28 4.81
CA GLY A 213 5.95 7.39 4.22
C GLY A 213 5.81 8.50 3.16
N GLY A 214 6.70 9.49 3.14
CA GLY A 214 6.67 10.63 2.22
C GLY A 214 7.30 10.37 0.85
N PHE A 215 7.15 11.37 -0.03
CA PHE A 215 7.62 11.34 -1.41
C PHE A 215 8.83 12.26 -1.63
N ALA A 216 9.76 11.86 -2.49
CA ALA A 216 10.78 12.75 -3.02
C ALA A 216 10.24 13.44 -4.28
N ALA A 217 10.30 14.77 -4.33
CA ALA A 217 9.74 15.54 -5.45
C ALA A 217 10.79 15.76 -6.56
N ASP A 218 10.34 15.63 -7.81
CA ASP A 218 11.16 15.92 -8.99
C ASP A 218 11.17 17.40 -9.37
N GLY A 219 12.32 17.87 -9.85
CA GLY A 219 12.48 19.18 -10.48
C GLY A 219 12.72 19.07 -11.99
N ALA A 220 12.66 20.22 -12.68
CA ALA A 220 12.74 20.31 -14.14
C ALA A 220 14.09 19.87 -14.80
N HIS A 221 15.06 19.43 -14.00
CA HIS A 221 16.37 18.93 -14.49
C HIS A 221 16.98 17.89 -13.55
N HIS A 222 16.74 18.08 -12.24
CA HIS A 222 17.24 17.33 -11.10
C HIS A 222 16.13 17.17 -10.06
N GLY A 223 16.13 16.09 -9.27
CA GLY A 223 15.31 15.96 -8.06
C GLY A 223 15.49 17.14 -7.11
N ILE A 224 14.43 17.56 -6.40
CA ILE A 224 14.45 18.77 -5.57
C ILE A 224 15.48 18.65 -4.43
N TYR A 225 15.65 17.45 -3.87
CA TYR A 225 16.66 17.18 -2.85
C TYR A 225 18.08 17.19 -3.42
N THR A 226 18.39 16.42 -4.48
CA THR A 226 19.71 16.44 -5.10
C THR A 226 20.11 17.83 -5.59
N ASN A 227 19.20 18.61 -6.17
CA ASN A 227 19.45 20.01 -6.54
C ASN A 227 19.85 20.88 -5.32
N ALA A 228 19.13 20.76 -4.20
CA ALA A 228 19.45 21.46 -2.96
C ALA A 228 20.80 21.00 -2.35
N LEU A 229 21.09 19.70 -2.42
CA LEU A 229 22.33 19.09 -1.94
C LEU A 229 23.54 19.50 -2.78
N LEU A 230 23.45 19.45 -4.11
CA LEU A 230 24.50 19.92 -5.02
C LEU A 230 24.80 21.41 -4.82
N HIS A 231 23.77 22.24 -4.59
CA HIS A 231 23.95 23.65 -4.26
C HIS A 231 24.64 23.86 -2.90
N ALA A 232 24.29 23.06 -1.89
CA ALA A 232 24.95 23.12 -0.57
C ALA A 232 26.41 22.64 -0.61
N LEU A 233 26.70 21.56 -1.34
CA LEU A 233 28.05 21.04 -1.59
C LEU A 233 28.89 21.96 -2.49
N GLY A 234 28.26 22.77 -3.36
CA GLY A 234 28.93 23.65 -4.32
C GLY A 234 29.21 25.07 -3.80
N GLY A 235 28.39 25.59 -2.88
CA GLY A 235 28.51 26.97 -2.39
C GLY A 235 29.31 27.12 -1.09
N PRO A 236 29.24 28.31 -0.44
CA PRO A 236 29.86 28.58 0.87
C PRO A 236 29.32 27.73 2.04
N SER A 237 28.33 26.86 1.80
CA SER A 237 27.88 25.84 2.76
C SER A 237 28.78 24.60 2.78
N SER A 238 29.70 24.45 1.83
CA SER A 238 30.60 23.30 1.71
C SER A 238 31.71 23.25 2.76
N THR A 239 31.96 24.35 3.47
CA THR A 239 32.89 24.41 4.62
C THR A 239 32.17 24.25 5.97
N LEU A 240 30.91 23.81 5.97
CA LEU A 240 30.18 23.47 7.19
C LEU A 240 30.48 22.04 7.64
N SER A 241 30.16 21.76 8.89
CA SER A 241 29.99 20.38 9.33
C SER A 241 28.78 19.72 8.65
N LEU A 242 28.81 18.39 8.55
CA LEU A 242 27.86 17.57 7.81
C LEU A 242 26.42 17.75 8.32
N VAL A 243 26.24 17.79 9.64
CA VAL A 243 24.93 18.07 10.26
C VAL A 243 24.41 19.46 9.86
N ARG A 244 25.28 20.49 9.83
CA ARG A 244 24.90 21.85 9.43
C ARG A 244 24.64 21.99 7.93
N LEU A 245 25.36 21.24 7.09
CA LEU A 245 25.12 21.17 5.66
C LEU A 245 23.75 20.55 5.38
N LEU A 246 23.45 19.39 5.97
CA LEU A 246 22.18 18.69 5.80
C LEU A 246 20.98 19.47 6.35
N GLN A 247 21.14 20.19 7.47
CA GLN A 247 20.12 21.13 7.96
C GLN A 247 19.80 22.25 6.95
N ARG A 248 20.81 22.77 6.22
CA ARG A 248 20.58 23.75 5.14
C ARG A 248 19.90 23.12 3.92
N VAL A 249 20.21 21.87 3.58
CA VAL A 249 19.53 21.13 2.50
C VAL A 249 18.06 20.92 2.85
N ALA A 250 17.75 20.41 4.05
CA ALA A 250 16.38 20.21 4.52
C ALA A 250 15.56 21.51 4.51
N ALA A 251 16.10 22.60 5.07
CA ALA A 251 15.45 23.91 5.06
C ALA A 251 15.25 24.50 3.64
N ARG A 252 16.12 24.14 2.69
CA ARG A 252 15.98 24.54 1.28
C ARG A 252 14.89 23.73 0.56
N VAL A 253 14.82 22.42 0.79
CA VAL A 253 13.80 21.53 0.19
C VAL A 253 12.41 21.88 0.72
N VAL A 254 12.22 21.94 2.04
CA VAL A 254 10.95 22.34 2.68
C VAL A 254 10.44 23.68 2.14
N LYS A 255 11.34 24.65 1.88
CA LYS A 255 10.98 25.93 1.28
C LYS A 255 10.63 25.85 -0.22
N LEU A 256 11.18 24.90 -0.97
CA LEU A 256 10.89 24.70 -2.39
C LEU A 256 9.60 23.91 -2.62
N THR A 257 9.23 23.00 -1.71
CA THR A 257 8.04 22.14 -1.79
C THR A 257 6.90 22.59 -0.86
N ALA A 258 6.97 23.81 -0.32
CA ALA A 258 6.00 24.37 0.64
C ALA A 258 5.71 23.50 1.89
N GLY A 259 6.58 22.52 2.19
CA GLY A 259 6.43 21.56 3.29
C GLY A 259 6.13 20.12 2.85
N GLU A 260 5.68 19.89 1.62
CA GLU A 260 5.25 18.58 1.11
C GLU A 260 6.38 17.52 1.14
N GLN A 261 7.62 17.95 0.91
CA GLN A 261 8.82 17.12 1.09
C GLN A 261 9.65 17.65 2.27
N THR A 262 9.81 16.81 3.30
CA THR A 262 10.58 17.14 4.51
C THR A 262 11.75 16.16 4.69
N PRO A 263 12.99 16.52 4.28
CA PRO A 263 14.17 15.68 4.47
C PRO A 263 14.56 15.54 5.95
N TRP A 264 15.12 14.39 6.33
CA TRP A 264 15.62 14.10 7.67
C TRP A 264 16.91 13.28 7.62
N PHE A 265 17.51 13.00 8.78
CA PHE A 265 18.68 12.13 8.88
C PHE A 265 18.72 11.38 10.22
N ALA A 266 19.30 10.18 10.20
CA ALA A 266 19.65 9.37 11.36
C ALA A 266 21.18 9.34 11.53
N SER A 267 21.71 9.32 12.76
CA SER A 267 23.14 9.48 13.02
C SER A 267 23.63 8.72 14.25
N SER A 268 24.80 8.07 14.12
CA SER A 268 25.62 7.48 15.19
C SER A 268 27.02 8.12 15.24
N LEU A 269 27.17 9.33 14.71
CA LEU A 269 28.44 10.07 14.71
C LEU A 269 28.84 10.50 16.13
N ALA A 270 30.04 10.12 16.57
CA ALA A 270 30.59 10.55 17.86
C ALA A 270 31.16 11.99 17.83
N GLU A 271 31.56 12.46 16.65
CA GLU A 271 32.07 13.81 16.37
C GLU A 271 31.43 14.30 15.05
N ASP A 272 31.27 15.62 14.86
CA ASP A 272 30.66 16.18 13.64
C ASP A 272 31.75 16.48 12.59
N PHE A 273 31.62 15.92 11.40
CA PHE A 273 32.66 15.90 10.35
C PHE A 273 32.39 16.95 9.27
N ASN A 274 33.44 17.44 8.59
CA ASN A 274 33.30 18.24 7.37
C ASN A 274 33.74 17.40 6.17
N LEU A 275 32.92 17.35 5.11
CA LEU A 275 33.22 16.59 3.87
C LEU A 275 34.45 17.11 3.13
N ASN A 276 34.82 18.38 3.33
CA ASN A 276 35.94 19.04 2.66
C ASN A 276 37.25 19.03 3.48
N GLU A 277 37.27 18.48 4.70
CA GLU A 277 38.45 18.48 5.59
C GLU A 277 39.28 17.18 5.46
N PRO A 278 40.59 17.24 5.13
CA PRO A 278 41.45 16.06 5.10
C PRO A 278 41.80 15.60 6.53
N LEU A 279 40.92 14.77 7.11
CA LEU A 279 40.93 14.12 8.43
C LEU A 279 42.28 14.15 9.19
N SER A 280 42.57 15.27 9.84
CA SER A 280 43.83 15.52 10.58
C SER A 280 43.69 15.28 12.10
N ARG A 281 44.77 15.46 12.87
CA ARG A 281 44.95 14.78 14.17
C ARG A 281 44.33 15.49 15.40
N GLY A 282 43.16 15.01 15.83
CA GLY A 282 42.95 14.47 17.18
C GLY A 282 42.60 15.38 18.39
N ALA A 283 41.86 14.77 19.32
CA ALA A 283 41.43 15.26 20.66
C ALA A 283 40.37 16.38 20.67
N SER A 284 39.49 16.51 21.67
CA SER A 284 39.40 15.82 22.98
C SER A 284 37.94 15.66 23.44
N ALA A 285 37.61 14.56 24.12
CA ALA A 285 36.26 14.26 24.58
C ALA A 285 35.76 15.19 25.72
N ARG A 286 34.51 15.67 25.61
CA ARG A 286 33.69 16.18 26.73
C ARG A 286 32.26 15.67 26.58
N ARG A 287 31.64 15.28 27.70
CA ARG A 287 30.27 14.72 27.76
C ARG A 287 29.21 15.78 27.42
N ALA A 288 28.21 15.38 26.64
CA ALA A 288 26.86 15.94 26.74
C ALA A 288 26.06 15.18 27.80
N SER A 289 25.08 15.84 28.45
CA SER A 289 24.18 15.20 29.41
C SER A 289 22.91 14.66 28.74
N ALA A 290 22.35 13.59 29.30
CA ALA A 290 20.98 13.18 29.02
C ALA A 290 19.95 14.11 29.68
N LEU A 291 18.71 14.03 29.19
CA LEU A 291 17.38 14.30 29.77
C LEU A 291 16.39 14.19 28.57
N VAL A 292 15.22 13.56 28.62
CA VAL A 292 14.41 12.99 29.72
C VAL A 292 13.88 11.60 29.31
N GLU A 293 13.89 10.62 30.22
CA GLU A 293 12.98 9.46 30.15
C GLU A 293 11.70 9.79 30.93
N ASP A 294 10.54 9.40 30.40
CA ASP A 294 9.32 9.28 31.21
C ASP A 294 8.50 8.08 30.69
N ALA A 295 8.12 7.15 31.57
CA ALA A 295 7.61 5.84 31.18
C ALA A 295 6.64 5.24 32.21
N VAL A 296 5.37 5.01 31.81
CA VAL A 296 4.36 4.35 32.66
C VAL A 296 3.52 3.31 31.88
N VAL A 297 3.92 2.05 32.03
CA VAL A 297 3.08 0.87 32.33
C VAL A 297 1.72 0.68 31.60
N ALA A 298 1.79 0.03 30.43
CA ALA A 298 1.20 -1.31 30.13
C ALA A 298 -0.33 -1.57 29.94
N LEU A 299 -0.55 -2.76 29.35
CA LEU A 299 -1.73 -3.65 29.26
C LEU A 299 -2.60 -3.67 27.97
N HIS A 300 -3.09 -4.88 27.67
CA HIS A 300 -3.75 -5.29 26.43
C HIS A 300 -5.16 -4.69 26.22
N SER A 301 -5.57 -4.50 24.96
CA SER A 301 -6.98 -4.41 24.54
C SER A 301 -7.14 -4.76 23.06
N ARG A 302 -8.32 -5.27 22.64
CA ARG A 302 -8.58 -5.73 21.26
C ARG A 302 -9.23 -4.64 20.38
N GLY A 303 -8.64 -4.40 19.21
CA GLY A 303 -9.10 -3.42 18.21
C GLY A 303 -8.92 -1.95 18.66
N ILE A 304 -9.04 -0.97 17.78
CA ILE A 304 -9.45 -1.02 16.36
C ILE A 304 -8.28 -0.70 15.43
N LEU A 305 -8.42 -1.04 14.14
CA LEU A 305 -7.41 -0.81 13.11
C LEU A 305 -7.58 0.58 12.49
N PRO A 306 -6.57 1.45 12.53
CA PRO A 306 -6.47 2.56 11.59
C PRO A 306 -6.44 2.06 10.14
N LYS A 307 -6.81 2.97 9.22
CA LYS A 307 -6.82 2.83 7.74
C LYS A 307 -5.50 2.30 7.14
N ASP A 308 -4.42 2.34 7.93
CA ASP A 308 -3.03 2.26 7.48
C ASP A 308 -2.19 1.19 8.20
N SER A 309 -2.83 0.36 9.02
CA SER A 309 -2.19 -0.56 9.99
C SER A 309 -1.53 -1.82 9.39
N SER A 310 -0.44 -2.26 10.05
CA SER A 310 0.42 -3.37 9.61
C SER A 310 -0.28 -4.73 9.45
N GLU A 311 -1.31 -5.01 10.24
CA GLU A 311 -2.04 -6.28 10.24
C GLU A 311 -2.85 -6.50 8.95
N GLN A 312 -3.34 -5.42 8.33
CA GLN A 312 -4.02 -5.46 7.03
C GLN A 312 -3.06 -5.83 5.89
N TYR A 313 -1.78 -5.48 6.04
CA TYR A 313 -0.74 -5.78 5.06
C TYR A 313 -0.11 -7.15 5.27
N GLU A 314 -0.11 -7.68 6.51
CA GLU A 314 0.13 -9.11 6.74
C GLU A 314 -0.90 -9.97 5.99
N ILE A 315 -2.19 -9.63 6.08
CA ILE A 315 -3.27 -10.31 5.35
C ILE A 315 -3.08 -10.21 3.83
N THR A 316 -2.64 -9.05 3.33
CA THR A 316 -2.39 -8.82 1.91
C THR A 316 -1.19 -9.64 1.40
N PHE A 317 -0.07 -9.65 2.14
CA PHE A 317 1.10 -10.48 1.84
C PHE A 317 0.71 -11.95 1.86
N TRP A 318 0.03 -12.41 2.92
CA TRP A 318 -0.44 -13.79 3.04
C TRP A 318 -1.34 -14.20 1.87
N ASN A 319 -2.30 -13.35 1.48
CA ASN A 319 -3.16 -13.62 0.33
C ASN A 319 -2.39 -13.79 -0.98
N SER A 320 -1.26 -13.10 -1.16
CA SER A 320 -0.41 -13.26 -2.35
C SER A 320 0.39 -14.57 -2.40
N ILE A 321 0.52 -15.28 -1.26
CA ILE A 321 1.34 -16.51 -1.15
C ILE A 321 0.58 -17.75 -0.68
N LYS A 322 -0.64 -17.62 -0.13
CA LYS A 322 -1.37 -18.70 0.56
C LYS A 322 -1.48 -19.99 -0.26
N ASP A 323 -1.66 -19.87 -1.56
CA ASP A 323 -1.83 -20.98 -2.51
C ASP A 323 -0.54 -21.37 -3.26
N SER A 324 0.61 -20.76 -2.91
CA SER A 324 1.91 -21.06 -3.55
C SER A 324 2.37 -22.51 -3.31
N ASN A 325 3.17 -23.01 -4.25
CA ASN A 325 3.85 -24.31 -4.13
C ASN A 325 5.37 -24.14 -3.89
N TYR A 326 5.85 -22.90 -3.72
CA TYR A 326 7.26 -22.60 -3.46
C TYR A 326 7.49 -22.30 -1.97
N PRO A 327 8.33 -23.07 -1.25
CA PRO A 327 8.66 -22.79 0.16
C PRO A 327 9.16 -21.36 0.40
N GLY A 328 9.95 -20.82 -0.53
CA GLY A 328 10.55 -19.49 -0.47
C GLY A 328 9.55 -18.33 -0.31
N ASP A 329 8.31 -18.47 -0.78
CA ASP A 329 7.29 -17.43 -0.63
C ASP A 329 6.79 -17.33 0.82
N TYR A 330 6.56 -18.49 1.45
CA TYR A 330 6.23 -18.60 2.87
C TYR A 330 7.41 -18.22 3.77
N GLU A 331 8.65 -18.45 3.31
CA GLU A 331 9.87 -18.01 3.99
C GLU A 331 10.03 -16.49 3.91
N ALA A 332 9.73 -15.85 2.77
CA ALA A 332 9.71 -14.40 2.63
C ALA A 332 8.63 -13.75 3.51
N TYR A 333 7.44 -14.34 3.59
CA TYR A 333 6.40 -13.95 4.54
C TYR A 333 6.88 -14.07 6.00
N LEU A 334 7.60 -15.15 6.35
CA LEU A 334 8.18 -15.31 7.69
C LEU A 334 9.34 -14.35 7.99
N LYS A 335 10.04 -13.82 6.97
CA LYS A 335 11.01 -12.73 7.14
C LYS A 335 10.29 -11.41 7.47
N ALA A 336 9.23 -11.08 6.74
CA ALA A 336 8.46 -9.84 6.93
C ALA A 336 7.60 -9.86 8.21
N TYR A 337 7.03 -11.02 8.55
CA TYR A 337 6.09 -11.20 9.66
C TYR A 337 6.48 -12.42 10.54
N PRO A 338 7.64 -12.40 11.22
CA PRO A 338 8.15 -13.56 11.98
C PRO A 338 7.24 -14.00 13.14
N ASN A 339 6.46 -13.06 13.68
CA ASN A 339 5.44 -13.29 14.72
C ASN A 339 4.01 -13.07 14.20
N GLY A 340 3.82 -13.00 12.87
CA GLY A 340 2.51 -12.71 12.26
C GLY A 340 1.47 -13.80 12.52
N ARG A 341 0.19 -13.42 12.41
CA ARG A 341 -0.99 -14.28 12.58
C ARG A 341 -0.94 -15.55 11.72
N PHE A 342 -0.37 -15.49 10.50
CA PHE A 342 -0.18 -16.69 9.66
C PHE A 342 1.17 -17.40 9.82
N ALA A 343 2.07 -16.98 10.71
CA ALA A 343 3.44 -17.55 10.84
C ALA A 343 3.45 -19.06 11.14
N THR A 344 2.53 -19.55 11.97
CA THR A 344 2.37 -20.99 12.23
C THR A 344 1.93 -21.76 10.98
N LEU A 345 1.06 -21.16 10.16
CA LEU A 345 0.56 -21.76 8.92
C LEU A 345 1.61 -21.74 7.81
N ALA A 346 2.40 -20.66 7.70
CA ALA A 346 3.55 -20.57 6.82
C ALA A 346 4.58 -21.67 7.11
N ARG A 347 4.97 -21.85 8.38
CA ARG A 347 5.88 -22.92 8.82
C ARG A 347 5.36 -24.30 8.43
N ALA A 348 4.12 -24.63 8.81
CA ALA A 348 3.49 -25.91 8.46
C ALA A 348 3.37 -26.17 6.95
N ARG A 349 3.23 -25.11 6.13
CA ARG A 349 3.16 -25.19 4.67
C ARG A 349 4.54 -25.37 4.03
N ILE A 350 5.58 -24.71 4.55
CA ILE A 350 6.99 -24.96 4.20
C ILE A 350 7.33 -26.43 4.45
N ASP A 351 7.03 -26.93 5.66
CA ASP A 351 7.33 -28.31 6.04
C ASP A 351 6.61 -29.32 5.14
N ARG A 352 5.32 -29.10 4.82
CA ARG A 352 4.57 -29.94 3.89
C ARG A 352 5.16 -29.92 2.48
N LEU A 353 5.55 -28.76 1.96
CA LEU A 353 6.11 -28.62 0.61
C LEU A 353 7.52 -29.26 0.52
N ARG A 354 8.36 -29.07 1.54
CA ARG A 354 9.68 -29.72 1.64
C ARG A 354 9.57 -31.23 1.80
N ALA A 355 8.62 -31.73 2.59
CA ALA A 355 8.35 -33.16 2.72
C ALA A 355 7.81 -33.78 1.41
N ALA A 356 6.94 -33.07 0.68
CA ALA A 356 6.47 -33.50 -0.64
C ALA A 356 7.62 -33.53 -1.68
N ALA A 357 8.50 -32.53 -1.67
CA ALA A 357 9.69 -32.51 -2.52
C ALA A 357 10.64 -33.69 -2.20
N ALA A 358 10.86 -33.99 -0.91
CA ALA A 358 11.67 -35.14 -0.49
C ALA A 358 11.03 -36.49 -0.87
N ALA A 359 9.70 -36.61 -0.79
CA ALA A 359 8.98 -37.82 -1.18
C ALA A 359 8.89 -38.02 -2.71
N SER A 360 9.09 -36.95 -3.50
CA SER A 360 9.16 -36.98 -4.97
C SER A 360 10.58 -37.02 -5.52
N ALA A 361 11.60 -37.02 -4.66
CA ALA A 361 12.98 -37.25 -5.05
C ALA A 361 13.14 -38.69 -5.59
N PRO A 362 13.70 -38.89 -6.80
CA PRO A 362 13.92 -40.24 -7.31
C PRO A 362 14.82 -41.06 -6.39
N LEU A 363 14.38 -42.28 -6.05
CA LEU A 363 15.27 -43.28 -5.46
C LEU A 363 16.46 -43.49 -6.39
N ALA A 364 17.67 -43.22 -5.88
CA ALA A 364 18.91 -43.42 -6.64
C ALA A 364 19.02 -44.90 -7.03
N ALA A 365 18.93 -45.19 -8.33
CA ALA A 365 18.91 -46.56 -8.83
C ALA A 365 20.28 -47.24 -8.59
N PRO A 366 20.30 -48.52 -8.14
CA PRO A 366 21.53 -49.29 -8.07
C PRO A 366 22.09 -49.58 -9.47
N ALA A 367 23.40 -49.80 -9.55
CA ALA A 367 24.12 -49.99 -10.81
C ALA A 367 23.64 -51.23 -11.61
N PRO A 368 23.70 -51.19 -12.96
CA PRO A 368 23.11 -52.24 -13.80
C PRO A 368 24.00 -53.48 -13.95
N THR A 369 23.36 -54.65 -13.96
CA THR A 369 23.91 -55.90 -14.51
C THR A 369 22.93 -56.49 -15.53
N SER A 370 23.45 -57.10 -16.60
CA SER A 370 22.67 -57.43 -17.81
C SER A 370 22.27 -58.91 -17.86
N SER A 371 21.03 -59.22 -18.29
CA SER A 371 20.73 -60.47 -19.01
C SER A 371 19.40 -60.45 -19.80
N VAL A 372 19.55 -60.61 -21.12
CA VAL A 372 18.75 -61.37 -22.13
C VAL A 372 17.29 -61.79 -21.83
N ALA A 373 16.42 -61.64 -22.86
CA ALA A 373 14.99 -62.03 -22.95
C ALA A 373 14.79 -63.23 -23.93
N PRO A 374 13.59 -63.61 -24.49
CA PRO A 374 12.21 -63.11 -24.37
C PRO A 374 11.15 -64.25 -24.14
N PRO A 375 9.96 -64.34 -24.81
CA PRO A 375 8.65 -63.83 -24.35
C PRO A 375 7.51 -64.90 -24.30
N VAL A 376 6.26 -64.52 -23.96
CA VAL A 376 5.00 -65.04 -24.57
C VAL A 376 3.71 -64.27 -24.14
N ALA A 377 2.80 -64.07 -25.11
CA ALA A 377 1.33 -63.81 -25.09
C ALA A 377 0.63 -62.73 -24.20
N GLN A 378 -0.20 -61.92 -24.89
CA GLN A 378 -1.55 -61.42 -24.50
C GLN A 378 -2.57 -62.12 -25.46
N PRO A 379 -3.89 -61.77 -25.62
CA PRO A 379 -4.84 -60.86 -24.92
C PRO A 379 -6.14 -61.65 -24.52
N PRO A 380 -7.43 -61.18 -24.53
CA PRO A 380 -8.04 -59.84 -24.69
C PRO A 380 -9.16 -59.46 -23.68
N GLN A 381 -9.86 -58.34 -23.96
CA GLN A 381 -10.97 -57.75 -23.17
C GLN A 381 -12.37 -58.19 -23.65
N ALA A 382 -13.36 -58.18 -22.74
CA ALA A 382 -14.79 -57.96 -23.02
C ALA A 382 -15.56 -57.62 -21.71
N ALA A 383 -16.86 -57.26 -21.70
CA ALA A 383 -17.49 -56.02 -22.18
C ALA A 383 -19.02 -56.02 -21.88
N ARG A 384 -19.54 -54.90 -21.32
CA ARG A 384 -20.96 -54.45 -21.26
C ARG A 384 -21.97 -55.06 -20.25
N GLN A 385 -23.03 -54.25 -20.04
CA GLN A 385 -24.45 -54.54 -19.69
C GLN A 385 -24.96 -54.48 -18.22
N SER A 386 -25.90 -53.54 -18.02
CA SER A 386 -27.05 -53.55 -17.07
C SER A 386 -28.19 -54.44 -17.65
N PRO A 387 -29.37 -54.72 -17.01
CA PRO A 387 -30.26 -53.85 -16.19
C PRO A 387 -30.80 -54.65 -14.94
N PRO A 388 -32.05 -54.59 -14.39
CA PRO A 388 -33.24 -53.71 -14.59
C PRO A 388 -33.90 -53.18 -13.28
N ALA A 389 -35.14 -52.68 -13.40
CA ALA A 389 -35.97 -52.16 -12.30
C ALA A 389 -37.43 -52.70 -12.35
N ASN A 390 -38.16 -52.58 -11.23
CA ASN A 390 -39.62 -52.67 -11.04
C ASN A 390 -39.94 -52.06 -9.64
N ALA A 391 -40.95 -51.22 -9.41
CA ALA A 391 -42.42 -51.40 -9.45
C ALA A 391 -42.95 -52.21 -8.22
N ALA A 392 -44.03 -51.84 -7.50
CA ALA A 392 -45.05 -50.79 -7.70
C ALA A 392 -45.85 -50.42 -6.41
N THR A 393 -46.76 -49.42 -6.51
CA THR A 393 -48.00 -49.19 -5.69
C THR A 393 -47.87 -48.83 -4.18
N GLN A 394 -48.82 -48.15 -3.49
CA GLN A 394 -50.21 -47.75 -3.80
C GLN A 394 -50.68 -46.52 -2.94
N ASP A 395 -51.61 -45.69 -3.47
CA ASP A 395 -52.78 -44.99 -2.83
C ASP A 395 -52.67 -44.21 -1.47
N HIS A 396 -53.51 -43.21 -1.09
CA HIS A 396 -54.83 -42.70 -1.53
C HIS A 396 -54.96 -41.14 -1.53
N SER A 397 -56.09 -40.60 -2.03
CA SER A 397 -56.49 -39.16 -2.08
C SER A 397 -57.23 -38.66 -0.79
N HIS A 398 -57.47 -37.37 -0.51
CA HIS A 398 -58.44 -36.44 -1.13
C HIS A 398 -58.47 -35.00 -0.52
N VAL A 399 -58.83 -33.95 -1.31
CA VAL A 399 -59.83 -32.83 -1.08
C VAL A 399 -59.78 -31.99 0.24
N ALA A 400 -60.09 -30.67 0.36
CA ALA A 400 -60.09 -29.44 -0.48
C ALA A 400 -60.34 -28.17 0.44
N ALA A 401 -60.42 -26.94 -0.10
CA ALA A 401 -60.56 -25.64 0.61
C ALA A 401 -62.06 -25.23 0.92
N PRO A 402 -62.49 -24.02 1.43
CA PRO A 402 -61.95 -22.65 1.24
C PRO A 402 -62.13 -21.52 2.34
N ILE A 403 -61.38 -20.41 2.16
CA ILE A 403 -61.68 -18.93 2.28
C ILE A 403 -62.64 -18.35 3.38
N ALA A 404 -62.21 -17.29 4.12
CA ALA A 404 -62.96 -16.01 4.39
C ALA A 404 -62.20 -14.97 5.29
N ALA A 405 -62.58 -13.68 5.24
CA ALA A 405 -62.23 -12.56 6.16
C ALA A 405 -63.29 -11.42 6.10
N PRO A 406 -63.47 -10.54 7.12
CA PRO A 406 -63.16 -9.09 6.98
C PRO A 406 -62.84 -8.31 8.32
N SER A 407 -62.83 -6.96 8.28
CA SER A 407 -62.64 -5.98 9.42
C SER A 407 -63.84 -4.98 9.50
N PRO A 408 -63.86 -3.71 10.05
CA PRO A 408 -62.81 -2.70 10.43
C PRO A 408 -63.12 -1.86 11.74
N GLN A 409 -62.79 -0.54 11.77
CA GLN A 409 -63.14 0.57 12.74
C GLN A 409 -62.25 0.77 14.02
N ALA A 410 -62.14 1.94 14.69
CA ALA A 410 -62.11 3.38 14.27
C ALA A 410 -61.67 4.40 15.40
N LEU A 411 -60.75 5.33 15.09
CA LEU A 411 -60.50 6.73 15.58
C LEU A 411 -60.55 7.22 17.08
N ALA A 412 -59.40 7.79 17.53
CA ALA A 412 -59.17 9.02 18.36
C ALA A 412 -59.56 9.10 19.87
N PRO A 413 -59.02 10.05 20.70
CA PRO A 413 -57.86 10.97 20.58
C PRO A 413 -56.80 10.86 21.73
N ALA A 414 -55.81 11.78 21.81
CA ALA A 414 -54.77 11.89 22.86
C ALA A 414 -55.16 12.91 23.98
N ALA A 415 -54.44 13.16 25.10
CA ALA A 415 -53.06 12.90 25.58
C ALA A 415 -53.01 13.02 27.15
N PRO A 416 -51.87 13.19 27.89
CA PRO A 416 -50.44 12.92 27.67
C PRO A 416 -49.79 12.10 28.86
N VAL A 417 -48.46 12.21 29.07
CA VAL A 417 -47.65 11.92 30.29
C VAL A 417 -46.86 10.58 30.40
N VAL A 418 -45.54 10.69 30.16
CA VAL A 418 -44.36 10.07 30.84
C VAL A 418 -44.10 8.52 30.81
N ALA A 419 -42.93 8.21 30.22
CA ALA A 419 -41.96 7.11 30.47
C ALA A 419 -42.30 5.61 30.33
N GLN A 420 -41.49 4.96 29.47
CA GLN A 420 -41.01 3.57 29.52
C GLN A 420 -42.02 2.40 29.56
N LYS A 421 -42.40 1.94 28.36
CA LYS A 421 -42.33 0.49 28.02
C LYS A 421 -42.05 0.31 26.53
N SER A 422 -41.47 -0.83 26.14
CA SER A 422 -41.07 -1.11 24.75
C SER A 422 -42.26 -1.03 23.79
N ALA A 423 -42.21 -0.09 22.84
CA ALA A 423 -43.27 0.13 21.87
C ALA A 423 -42.71 0.07 20.44
N THR A 424 -43.17 -0.91 19.66
CA THR A 424 -43.07 -0.89 18.20
C THR A 424 -43.84 0.32 17.69
N HIS A 425 -43.11 1.39 17.34
CA HIS A 425 -43.70 2.52 16.65
C HIS A 425 -44.29 2.07 15.31
N PRO A 426 -45.47 2.58 14.91
CA PRO A 426 -45.89 2.53 13.52
C PRO A 426 -44.79 3.13 12.62
N PRO A 427 -44.52 2.55 11.44
CA PRO A 427 -43.54 3.11 10.51
C PRO A 427 -43.92 4.55 10.14
N ALA A 428 -42.94 5.46 10.10
CA ALA A 428 -43.18 6.81 9.57
C ALA A 428 -43.51 6.75 8.06
N ALA A 429 -44.01 7.85 7.49
CA ALA A 429 -44.35 7.91 6.06
C ALA A 429 -43.11 7.61 5.19
N GLY A 430 -43.11 6.48 4.49
CA GLY A 430 -41.98 5.98 3.69
C GLY A 430 -41.21 4.80 4.32
N GLU A 431 -41.48 4.45 5.57
CA GLU A 431 -40.90 3.27 6.23
C GLU A 431 -41.69 1.97 5.97
N SER A 432 -41.00 0.84 5.87
CA SER A 432 -41.60 -0.49 5.74
C SER A 432 -40.80 -1.56 6.51
N ARG A 433 -41.45 -2.67 6.88
CA ARG A 433 -40.81 -3.84 7.51
C ARG A 433 -41.53 -5.10 7.03
N ASP A 434 -40.82 -6.01 6.36
CA ASP A 434 -41.44 -7.20 5.74
C ASP A 434 -41.66 -8.38 6.71
N CYS A 435 -41.03 -8.38 7.89
CA CYS A 435 -41.24 -9.38 8.94
C CYS A 435 -40.86 -8.84 10.34
N ALA A 436 -41.32 -9.48 11.42
CA ALA A 436 -41.08 -9.00 12.79
C ALA A 436 -39.59 -8.81 13.15
N ALA A 437 -38.72 -9.73 12.67
CA ALA A 437 -37.27 -9.70 12.88
C ALA A 437 -36.49 -9.03 11.71
N CYS A 438 -37.19 -8.40 10.76
CA CYS A 438 -36.57 -7.75 9.61
C CYS A 438 -36.15 -6.31 9.94
N PRO A 439 -35.13 -5.77 9.26
CA PRO A 439 -34.82 -4.33 9.31
C PRO A 439 -36.05 -3.46 8.99
N ILE A 440 -36.06 -2.24 9.53
CA ILE A 440 -36.97 -1.18 9.06
C ILE A 440 -36.29 -0.54 7.85
N MET A 441 -37.04 -0.35 6.77
CA MET A 441 -36.54 0.09 5.47
C MET A 441 -37.19 1.42 5.08
N VAL A 442 -36.41 2.48 4.86
CA VAL A 442 -36.89 3.77 4.37
C VAL A 442 -36.80 3.78 2.84
N ALA A 443 -37.89 4.13 2.15
CA ALA A 443 -37.91 4.30 0.70
C ALA A 443 -37.30 5.65 0.29
N LEU A 444 -36.28 5.62 -0.57
CA LEU A 444 -35.66 6.79 -1.19
C LEU A 444 -36.09 6.92 -2.67
N PRO A 445 -36.31 8.13 -3.17
CA PRO A 445 -36.69 8.36 -4.56
C PRO A 445 -35.49 8.19 -5.51
N ALA A 446 -35.78 7.88 -6.77
CA ALA A 446 -34.84 8.08 -7.87
C ALA A 446 -34.38 9.55 -7.92
N GLY A 447 -33.13 9.80 -8.30
CA GLY A 447 -32.54 11.13 -8.20
C GLY A 447 -31.11 11.22 -8.72
N VAL A 448 -30.46 12.35 -8.43
CA VAL A 448 -29.09 12.63 -8.87
C VAL A 448 -28.33 13.37 -7.77
N PHE A 449 -27.07 13.01 -7.56
CA PHE A 449 -26.16 13.70 -6.65
C PHE A 449 -24.74 13.79 -7.23
N SER A 450 -23.86 14.47 -6.50
CA SER A 450 -22.42 14.47 -6.77
C SER A 450 -21.74 13.54 -5.75
N MET A 451 -21.09 12.50 -6.24
CA MET A 451 -20.42 11.47 -5.43
C MET A 451 -18.92 11.77 -5.28
N GLY A 452 -18.38 11.51 -4.10
CA GLY A 452 -16.98 11.74 -3.75
C GLY A 452 -16.69 13.14 -3.18
N SER A 453 -15.41 13.51 -3.17
CA SER A 453 -14.94 14.80 -2.67
C SER A 453 -13.73 15.33 -3.45
N ASN A 454 -13.43 16.61 -3.26
CA ASN A 454 -12.19 17.24 -3.72
C ASN A 454 -11.30 17.64 -2.54
N THR A 455 -11.36 16.89 -1.42
CA THR A 455 -10.47 17.09 -0.24
C THR A 455 -9.09 16.49 -0.54
N ASP A 456 -8.38 15.91 0.44
CA ASP A 456 -7.04 15.38 0.22
C ASP A 456 -7.04 13.95 -0.35
N ASP A 457 -7.96 13.07 0.08
CA ASP A 457 -7.97 11.64 -0.28
C ASP A 457 -8.13 11.40 -1.80
N PRO A 458 -7.15 10.77 -2.49
CA PRO A 458 -7.24 10.48 -3.92
C PRO A 458 -8.34 9.47 -4.30
N SER A 459 -8.74 8.59 -3.37
CA SER A 459 -9.80 7.62 -3.61
C SER A 459 -11.18 8.24 -3.69
N GLU A 460 -11.37 9.43 -3.10
CA GLU A 460 -12.61 10.20 -3.16
C GLU A 460 -12.74 11.03 -4.44
N LYS A 461 -11.72 11.05 -5.30
CA LYS A 461 -11.63 11.89 -6.50
C LYS A 461 -11.81 11.09 -7.79
N PRO A 462 -12.27 11.70 -8.89
CA PRO A 462 -12.89 13.03 -8.96
C PRO A 462 -14.32 13.02 -8.41
N VAL A 463 -14.79 14.17 -7.93
CA VAL A 463 -16.23 14.40 -7.75
C VAL A 463 -16.93 14.21 -9.10
N HIS A 464 -17.94 13.35 -9.14
CA HIS A 464 -18.65 13.00 -10.37
C HIS A 464 -20.17 12.88 -10.15
N ARG A 465 -20.95 13.07 -11.21
CA ARG A 465 -22.42 13.11 -11.16
C ARG A 465 -22.99 11.70 -11.34
N VAL A 466 -23.71 11.20 -10.34
CA VAL A 466 -24.32 9.85 -10.36
C VAL A 466 -25.84 9.94 -10.33
N THR A 467 -26.49 9.14 -11.18
CA THR A 467 -27.94 9.08 -11.34
C THR A 467 -28.47 7.78 -10.75
N ILE A 468 -29.25 7.86 -9.68
CA ILE A 468 -30.03 6.75 -9.12
C ILE A 468 -31.30 6.61 -9.97
N GLY A 469 -31.31 5.64 -10.88
CA GLY A 469 -32.33 5.52 -11.93
C GLY A 469 -33.71 5.01 -11.47
N ALA A 470 -33.80 4.39 -10.29
CA ALA A 470 -35.03 3.82 -9.74
C ALA A 470 -35.11 4.07 -8.22
N PRO A 471 -36.31 4.16 -7.62
CA PRO A 471 -36.45 4.21 -6.18
C PRO A 471 -35.99 2.88 -5.55
N PHE A 472 -35.40 2.96 -4.37
CA PHE A 472 -34.99 1.79 -3.58
C PHE A 472 -35.32 2.03 -2.11
N ALA A 473 -35.38 0.98 -1.30
CA ALA A 473 -35.49 1.14 0.15
C ALA A 473 -34.21 0.67 0.84
N ILE A 474 -33.68 1.46 1.76
CA ILE A 474 -32.46 1.14 2.52
C ILE A 474 -32.77 1.01 4.02
N GLY A 475 -31.99 0.21 4.74
CA GLY A 475 -32.12 0.05 6.18
C GLY A 475 -32.06 1.39 6.92
N LYS A 476 -33.09 1.70 7.70
CA LYS A 476 -33.17 2.88 8.58
C LYS A 476 -31.99 2.96 9.55
N TYR A 477 -31.54 1.77 9.96
CA TYR A 477 -30.40 1.46 10.79
C TYR A 477 -29.57 0.40 10.09
N GLU A 478 -28.36 0.19 10.59
CA GLU A 478 -27.57 -1.02 10.36
C GLU A 478 -28.33 -2.27 10.86
N VAL A 479 -27.94 -3.44 10.37
CA VAL A 479 -28.50 -4.73 10.85
C VAL A 479 -28.09 -4.93 12.30
N THR A 480 -29.06 -5.01 13.21
CA THR A 480 -28.77 -5.15 14.64
C THR A 480 -28.35 -6.56 15.03
N VAL A 481 -27.71 -6.70 16.19
CA VAL A 481 -27.37 -8.00 16.80
C VAL A 481 -28.59 -8.93 16.90
N GLU A 482 -29.78 -8.43 17.24
CA GLU A 482 -31.02 -9.23 17.23
C GLU A 482 -31.41 -9.73 15.83
N GLN A 483 -31.29 -8.87 14.82
CA GLN A 483 -31.64 -9.19 13.43
C GLN A 483 -30.66 -10.20 12.82
N TRP A 484 -29.36 -10.08 13.12
CA TRP A 484 -28.36 -11.08 12.73
C TRP A 484 -28.61 -12.43 13.40
N ASN A 485 -28.90 -12.43 14.71
CA ASN A 485 -29.18 -13.64 15.46
C ASN A 485 -30.42 -14.42 14.93
N ALA A 486 -31.37 -13.76 14.27
CA ALA A 486 -32.45 -14.45 13.56
C ALA A 486 -31.95 -15.29 12.36
N CYS A 487 -30.96 -14.79 11.61
CA CYS A 487 -30.29 -15.54 10.53
C CYS A 487 -29.44 -16.70 11.08
N VAL A 488 -28.79 -16.49 12.23
CA VAL A 488 -28.05 -17.54 12.95
C VAL A 488 -28.99 -18.64 13.46
N ALA A 489 -30.14 -18.28 14.02
CA ALA A 489 -31.16 -19.24 14.47
C ALA A 489 -31.77 -20.04 13.30
N ALA A 490 -31.83 -19.46 12.11
CA ALA A 490 -32.19 -20.16 10.87
C ALA A 490 -31.05 -21.01 10.27
N ASN A 491 -29.89 -21.11 10.95
CA ASN A 491 -28.67 -21.79 10.49
C ASN A 491 -28.21 -21.32 9.10
N ALA A 492 -28.39 -20.03 8.81
CA ALA A 492 -28.08 -19.41 7.51
C ALA A 492 -26.98 -18.34 7.58
N CYS A 493 -26.66 -17.85 8.78
CA CYS A 493 -25.51 -16.97 9.05
C CYS A 493 -24.63 -17.58 10.15
N PRO A 494 -23.31 -17.27 10.16
CA PRO A 494 -22.42 -17.68 11.23
C PRO A 494 -22.69 -16.91 12.53
N LYS A 495 -22.38 -17.57 13.65
CA LYS A 495 -22.37 -16.93 14.98
C LYS A 495 -21.30 -15.84 15.02
N LEU A 496 -21.67 -14.67 15.55
CA LEU A 496 -20.75 -13.58 15.85
C LEU A 496 -20.04 -13.83 17.19
N THR A 497 -18.91 -13.17 17.41
CA THR A 497 -18.19 -13.16 18.69
C THR A 497 -19.08 -12.63 19.83
N PRO A 498 -19.54 -13.47 20.78
CA PRO A 498 -20.59 -13.11 21.73
C PRO A 498 -20.22 -11.95 22.67
N GLU A 499 -18.95 -11.89 23.09
CA GLU A 499 -18.42 -10.88 24.01
C GLU A 499 -18.44 -9.48 23.40
N SER A 500 -18.42 -9.39 22.07
CA SER A 500 -18.48 -8.12 21.32
C SER A 500 -19.90 -7.73 20.89
N ASN A 501 -20.83 -8.68 20.87
CA ASN A 501 -22.19 -8.55 20.37
C ASN A 501 -23.23 -8.86 21.47
N THR A 502 -23.06 -8.26 22.65
CA THR A 502 -23.94 -8.47 23.81
C THR A 502 -25.21 -7.62 23.79
N ASN A 503 -25.14 -6.37 23.34
CA ASN A 503 -26.30 -5.50 23.19
C ASN A 503 -27.12 -5.91 21.94
N ARG A 504 -28.36 -6.37 22.16
CA ARG A 504 -29.26 -6.85 21.10
C ARG A 504 -29.71 -5.75 20.12
N THR A 505 -29.68 -4.49 20.55
CA THR A 505 -30.09 -3.31 19.75
C THR A 505 -28.92 -2.45 19.27
N ALA A 506 -27.68 -2.81 19.59
CA ALA A 506 -26.51 -2.30 18.88
C ALA A 506 -26.45 -2.87 17.45
N PRO A 507 -25.72 -2.22 16.52
CA PRO A 507 -25.42 -2.82 15.23
C PRO A 507 -24.62 -4.11 15.42
N ALA A 508 -24.88 -5.09 14.56
CA ALA A 508 -24.07 -6.30 14.49
C ALA A 508 -22.70 -5.97 13.88
N ARG A 509 -21.65 -6.49 14.49
CA ARG A 509 -20.24 -6.24 14.12
C ARG A 509 -19.43 -7.52 14.20
N ASP A 510 -18.20 -7.51 13.66
CA ASP A 510 -17.40 -8.73 13.40
C ASP A 510 -17.98 -9.53 12.22
N ILE A 511 -18.37 -8.82 11.16
CA ILE A 511 -19.02 -9.31 9.93
C ILE A 511 -18.08 -9.09 8.73
N SER A 512 -17.91 -10.11 7.88
CA SER A 512 -17.24 -9.96 6.59
C SER A 512 -18.26 -9.74 5.46
N TRP A 513 -17.80 -9.29 4.30
CA TRP A 513 -18.65 -9.17 3.11
C TRP A 513 -19.26 -10.52 2.73
N ASP A 514 -18.50 -11.62 2.82
CA ASP A 514 -18.99 -12.99 2.57
C ASP A 514 -20.08 -13.42 3.57
N ASP A 515 -20.02 -12.94 4.82
CA ASP A 515 -21.08 -13.16 5.81
C ASP A 515 -22.31 -12.29 5.53
N ALA A 516 -22.09 -11.02 5.16
CA ALA A 516 -23.14 -10.08 4.81
C ALA A 516 -23.94 -10.56 3.58
N GLN A 517 -23.27 -11.18 2.61
CA GLN A 517 -23.90 -11.83 1.45
C GLN A 517 -24.74 -13.06 1.83
N GLN A 518 -24.36 -13.81 2.87
CA GLN A 518 -25.21 -14.86 3.44
C GLN A 518 -26.46 -14.27 4.08
N TYR A 519 -26.33 -13.15 4.82
CA TYR A 519 -27.44 -12.46 5.46
C TYR A 519 -28.48 -11.94 4.46
N VAL A 520 -28.08 -11.20 3.41
CA VAL A 520 -29.04 -10.66 2.42
C VAL A 520 -29.70 -11.75 1.57
N LYS A 521 -28.99 -12.85 1.32
CA LYS A 521 -29.53 -14.05 0.66
C LYS A 521 -30.56 -14.76 1.54
N TRP A 522 -30.32 -14.88 2.84
CA TRP A 522 -31.29 -15.39 3.81
C TRP A 522 -32.50 -14.46 3.93
N LEU A 523 -32.29 -13.15 4.04
CA LEU A 523 -33.35 -12.15 4.18
C LEU A 523 -34.24 -12.12 2.93
N SER A 524 -33.66 -12.21 1.74
CA SER A 524 -34.38 -12.38 0.48
C SER A 524 -35.25 -13.64 0.47
N LYS A 525 -34.67 -14.79 0.84
CA LYS A 525 -35.38 -16.08 0.89
C LYS A 525 -36.53 -16.08 1.90
N THR A 526 -36.34 -15.45 3.06
CA THR A 526 -37.31 -15.39 4.15
C THR A 526 -38.46 -14.43 3.88
N THR A 527 -38.23 -13.34 3.15
CA THR A 527 -39.25 -12.29 2.88
C THR A 527 -39.89 -12.39 1.49
N GLY A 528 -39.27 -13.11 0.55
CA GLY A 528 -39.67 -13.10 -0.86
C GLY A 528 -39.42 -11.75 -1.55
N LYS A 529 -38.56 -10.89 -0.99
CA LYS A 529 -38.19 -9.57 -1.53
C LYS A 529 -36.75 -9.58 -2.06
N PRO A 530 -36.40 -8.72 -3.03
CA PRO A 530 -35.02 -8.59 -3.52
C PRO A 530 -34.18 -7.79 -2.50
N TYR A 531 -33.58 -8.49 -1.53
CA TYR A 531 -32.65 -7.90 -0.55
C TYR A 531 -31.20 -8.13 -0.97
N ARG A 532 -30.38 -7.09 -0.87
CA ARG A 532 -28.96 -7.05 -1.24
C ARG A 532 -28.20 -6.06 -0.38
N LEU A 533 -26.88 -5.99 -0.56
CA LEU A 533 -26.10 -4.84 -0.10
C LEU A 533 -26.48 -3.59 -0.91
N PRO A 534 -26.40 -2.37 -0.32
CA PRO A 534 -26.38 -1.14 -1.11
C PRO A 534 -25.23 -1.17 -2.10
N THR A 535 -25.41 -0.50 -3.25
CA THR A 535 -24.23 -0.05 -4.01
C THR A 535 -23.57 1.11 -3.26
N GLU A 536 -22.31 1.38 -3.54
CA GLU A 536 -21.61 2.48 -2.91
C GLU A 536 -22.24 3.84 -3.27
N ALA A 537 -22.73 3.96 -4.50
CA ALA A 537 -23.47 5.14 -4.97
C ALA A 537 -24.80 5.33 -4.24
N GLU A 538 -25.55 4.25 -4.03
CA GLU A 538 -26.78 4.27 -3.22
C GLU A 538 -26.50 4.64 -1.77
N TRP A 539 -25.39 4.14 -1.21
CA TRP A 539 -24.98 4.44 0.16
C TRP A 539 -24.67 5.93 0.34
N GLU A 540 -23.86 6.53 -0.53
CA GLU A 540 -23.51 7.95 -0.40
C GLU A 540 -24.71 8.87 -0.71
N TYR A 541 -25.56 8.49 -1.67
CA TYR A 541 -26.84 9.17 -1.92
C TYR A 541 -27.75 9.15 -0.68
N ALA A 542 -27.84 8.00 -0.03
CA ALA A 542 -28.63 7.79 1.17
C ALA A 542 -28.09 8.59 2.36
N ASP A 543 -26.77 8.59 2.60
CA ASP A 543 -26.14 9.36 3.68
C ASP A 543 -26.32 10.87 3.51
N ARG A 544 -25.98 11.40 2.34
CA ARG A 544 -26.06 12.85 2.06
C ARG A 544 -27.48 13.39 2.21
N GLY A 545 -28.50 12.59 1.90
CA GLY A 545 -29.90 13.00 2.03
C GLY A 545 -30.26 14.27 1.23
N GLY A 546 -29.53 14.52 0.13
CA GLY A 546 -29.66 15.73 -0.70
C GLY A 546 -28.69 16.88 -0.38
N THR A 547 -27.80 16.75 0.61
CA THR A 547 -26.74 17.75 0.86
C THR A 547 -25.50 17.51 -0.02
N THR A 548 -24.65 18.54 -0.12
CA THR A 548 -23.38 18.50 -0.87
C THR A 548 -22.16 18.77 0.02
N THR A 549 -22.37 18.80 1.33
CA THR A 549 -21.40 19.21 2.36
C THR A 549 -20.51 18.04 2.80
N ALA A 550 -19.50 18.33 3.62
CA ALA A 550 -18.57 17.36 4.20
C ALA A 550 -19.28 16.26 5.01
N TYR A 551 -20.28 16.64 5.81
CA TYR A 551 -21.17 15.77 6.59
C TYR A 551 -22.62 16.07 6.19
N TRP A 552 -23.58 15.17 6.45
CA TRP A 552 -25.00 15.48 6.16
C TRP A 552 -25.54 16.67 6.96
N TRP A 553 -24.93 17.01 8.11
CA TRP A 553 -25.30 18.16 8.96
C TRP A 553 -24.55 19.47 8.64
N GLY A 554 -23.70 19.49 7.60
CA GLY A 554 -22.96 20.67 7.14
C GLY A 554 -21.44 20.46 7.01
N GLU A 555 -20.69 21.54 6.83
CA GLU A 555 -19.26 21.49 6.50
C GLU A 555 -18.30 21.24 7.67
N GLN A 556 -18.80 21.09 8.90
CA GLN A 556 -17.98 21.04 10.10
C GLN A 556 -18.47 19.94 11.05
N MET A 557 -17.53 19.22 11.67
CA MET A 557 -17.81 18.21 12.67
C MET A 557 -18.59 18.82 13.84
N ARG A 558 -19.67 18.16 14.29
CA ARG A 558 -20.48 18.59 15.44
C ARG A 558 -20.47 17.50 16.50
N LYS A 559 -20.22 17.90 17.76
CA LYS A 559 -20.26 16.93 18.87
C LYS A 559 -21.71 16.54 19.18
N GLY A 560 -21.95 15.24 19.39
CA GLY A 560 -23.29 14.67 19.57
C GLY A 560 -24.07 14.39 18.27
N ASN A 561 -23.42 14.49 17.10
CA ASN A 561 -24.04 14.15 15.81
C ASN A 561 -23.69 12.75 15.28
N ALA A 562 -22.64 12.11 15.80
CA ALA A 562 -22.14 10.83 15.32
C ALA A 562 -21.49 10.00 16.43
N ASN A 563 -21.67 8.68 16.35
CA ASN A 563 -21.03 7.70 17.24
C ASN A 563 -19.57 7.47 16.79
N CYS A 564 -18.63 8.26 17.32
CA CYS A 564 -17.21 8.24 16.97
C CYS A 564 -16.30 8.81 18.07
N MET A 565 -15.01 8.49 18.00
CA MET A 565 -14.03 8.91 19.00
C MET A 565 -13.89 10.44 19.05
N ASP A 566 -13.86 10.99 20.27
CA ASP A 566 -13.87 12.43 20.56
C ASP A 566 -15.07 13.23 20.04
N CYS A 567 -16.04 12.59 19.38
CA CYS A 567 -17.26 13.18 18.85
C CYS A 567 -18.30 13.55 19.93
N GLY A 568 -17.99 13.33 21.21
CA GLY A 568 -18.87 13.65 22.34
C GLY A 568 -19.97 12.62 22.60
N PRO A 569 -20.74 12.79 23.68
CA PRO A 569 -21.71 11.79 24.12
C PRO A 569 -22.97 11.74 23.23
N PRO A 570 -23.69 10.59 23.20
CA PRO A 570 -23.38 9.33 23.89
C PRO A 570 -22.29 8.52 23.17
N TRP A 571 -21.20 8.19 23.88
CA TRP A 571 -20.07 7.46 23.31
C TRP A 571 -19.28 6.70 24.38
N HIS A 572 -18.85 5.49 24.05
CA HIS A 572 -17.97 4.64 24.87
C HIS A 572 -17.00 3.86 23.99
N LYS A 573 -15.86 3.43 24.55
CA LYS A 573 -14.73 2.85 23.80
C LYS A 573 -14.95 1.37 23.44
N GLU A 574 -15.81 0.69 24.20
CA GLU A 574 -15.96 -0.76 24.27
C GLU A 574 -16.75 -1.36 23.08
N GLY A 575 -17.60 -0.56 22.46
CA GLY A 575 -18.49 -0.96 21.36
C GLY A 575 -19.30 0.21 20.82
N PRO A 576 -20.11 0.00 19.78
CA PRO A 576 -21.04 1.02 19.32
C PRO A 576 -22.17 1.26 20.32
N GLU A 577 -22.91 2.35 20.10
CA GLU A 577 -24.16 2.66 20.78
C GLU A 577 -25.31 1.75 20.33
N THR A 578 -26.49 1.92 20.91
CA THR A 578 -27.73 1.41 20.32
C THR A 578 -28.05 2.16 19.01
N VAL A 579 -28.51 1.44 17.97
CA VAL A 579 -28.88 2.10 16.72
C VAL A 579 -29.99 3.13 16.94
N GLY A 580 -29.84 4.31 16.36
CA GLY A 580 -30.74 5.43 16.57
C GLY A 580 -30.48 6.30 17.80
N SER A 581 -29.35 6.13 18.50
CA SER A 581 -28.93 7.01 19.60
C SER A 581 -28.59 8.45 19.13
N PHE A 582 -28.35 8.66 17.83
CA PHE A 582 -27.99 9.95 17.23
C PHE A 582 -29.13 10.56 16.39
N ALA A 583 -28.96 11.81 15.96
CA ALA A 583 -29.93 12.46 15.08
C ALA A 583 -29.95 11.79 13.68
N PRO A 584 -31.12 11.62 13.05
CA PRO A 584 -31.21 11.14 11.68
C PRO A 584 -30.81 12.24 10.68
N ASN A 585 -30.35 11.79 9.51
CA ASN A 585 -30.10 12.64 8.35
C ASN A 585 -31.42 13.16 7.72
N PRO A 586 -31.38 14.04 6.69
CA PRO A 586 -32.58 14.65 6.11
C PRO A 586 -33.60 13.68 5.51
N VAL A 587 -33.20 12.43 5.23
CA VAL A 587 -34.09 11.37 4.69
C VAL A 587 -34.50 10.34 5.76
N GLY A 588 -34.24 10.59 7.04
CA GLY A 588 -34.72 9.76 8.15
C GLY A 588 -33.86 8.54 8.46
N LEU A 589 -32.66 8.45 7.88
CA LEU A 589 -31.68 7.40 8.16
C LEU A 589 -30.78 7.79 9.32
N TYR A 590 -30.47 6.81 10.17
CA TYR A 590 -29.65 6.99 11.36
C TYR A 590 -28.26 6.41 11.16
N ASP A 591 -27.31 6.96 11.93
CA ASP A 591 -25.96 6.43 12.15
C ASP A 591 -25.03 6.35 10.91
N MET A 592 -25.49 6.81 9.74
CA MET A 592 -24.75 6.77 8.45
C MET A 592 -23.32 7.36 8.51
N ASN A 593 -23.06 8.38 9.33
CA ASN A 593 -21.73 8.97 9.53
C ASN A 593 -21.11 8.51 10.87
N GLY A 594 -21.03 7.19 11.11
CA GLY A 594 -20.33 6.62 12.26
C GLY A 594 -20.88 5.25 12.65
N SER A 595 -20.82 4.94 13.95
CA SER A 595 -21.32 3.67 14.51
C SER A 595 -20.52 2.46 14.07
N VAL A 596 -20.77 1.86 12.91
CA VAL A 596 -19.99 0.76 12.33
C VAL A 596 -19.70 1.03 10.86
N TRP A 597 -18.56 0.55 10.38
CA TRP A 597 -18.27 0.58 8.95
C TRP A 597 -19.23 -0.37 8.22
N GLU A 598 -19.88 0.11 7.17
CA GLU A 598 -20.90 -0.65 6.45
C GLU A 598 -20.36 -1.24 5.14
N TRP A 599 -20.44 -2.56 5.00
CA TRP A 599 -20.16 -3.24 3.72
C TRP A 599 -21.15 -2.83 2.62
N VAL A 600 -20.62 -2.43 1.47
CA VAL A 600 -21.38 -2.19 0.23
C VAL A 600 -21.07 -3.27 -0.82
N ALA A 601 -21.82 -3.31 -1.92
CA ALA A 601 -21.64 -4.30 -2.98
C ALA A 601 -20.30 -4.15 -3.74
N ASP A 602 -19.81 -2.92 -3.87
CA ASP A 602 -18.77 -2.50 -4.81
C ASP A 602 -17.35 -3.04 -4.52
N CYS A 603 -16.55 -3.13 -5.58
CA CYS A 603 -15.13 -3.43 -5.51
C CYS A 603 -14.30 -2.17 -5.24
N TRP A 604 -13.25 -2.32 -4.46
CA TRP A 604 -12.35 -1.20 -4.21
C TRP A 604 -11.62 -0.76 -5.48
N HIS A 605 -11.69 0.54 -5.76
CA HIS A 605 -10.93 1.21 -6.80
C HIS A 605 -10.21 2.42 -6.17
N ASN A 606 -8.94 2.66 -6.53
CA ASN A 606 -8.09 3.70 -5.94
C ASN A 606 -8.52 5.15 -6.29
N SER A 607 -9.59 5.34 -7.06
CA SER A 607 -10.22 6.62 -7.42
C SER A 607 -11.60 6.34 -8.04
N TYR A 608 -12.40 7.38 -8.30
CA TYR A 608 -13.59 7.34 -9.14
C TYR A 608 -13.32 7.49 -10.65
N GLN A 609 -12.06 7.40 -11.09
CA GLN A 609 -11.73 7.57 -12.51
C GLN A 609 -12.29 6.39 -13.34
N GLY A 610 -13.43 6.64 -13.99
CA GLY A 610 -14.19 5.62 -14.73
C GLY A 610 -15.34 4.96 -13.95
N ALA A 611 -15.74 5.54 -12.81
CA ALA A 611 -16.85 5.03 -11.99
C ALA A 611 -18.21 5.01 -12.74
N PRO A 612 -19.11 4.06 -12.42
CA PRO A 612 -20.48 4.04 -12.94
C PRO A 612 -21.28 5.29 -12.54
N SER A 613 -21.80 6.04 -13.53
CA SER A 613 -22.65 7.22 -13.31
C SER A 613 -24.15 6.90 -13.18
N ASP A 614 -24.50 5.62 -13.14
CA ASP A 614 -25.86 5.04 -13.22
C ASP A 614 -26.27 4.26 -11.95
N GLY A 615 -25.57 4.48 -10.83
CA GLY A 615 -25.94 3.99 -9.50
C GLY A 615 -25.69 2.49 -9.24
N ARG A 616 -25.40 1.69 -10.27
CA ARG A 616 -25.03 0.28 -10.14
C ARG A 616 -23.64 0.11 -9.48
N ALA A 617 -23.44 -1.04 -8.85
CA ALA A 617 -22.17 -1.38 -8.22
C ALA A 617 -21.02 -1.47 -9.25
N TRP A 618 -19.87 -0.91 -8.88
CA TRP A 618 -18.61 -1.04 -9.61
C TRP A 618 -17.92 -2.37 -9.26
N ASP A 619 -18.49 -3.47 -9.77
CA ASP A 619 -17.96 -4.82 -9.59
C ASP A 619 -16.86 -5.17 -10.62
N SER A 620 -16.00 -6.14 -10.30
CA SER A 620 -14.88 -6.57 -11.14
C SER A 620 -14.64 -8.08 -11.04
N PRO A 621 -14.30 -8.80 -12.14
CA PRO A 621 -14.11 -10.26 -12.10
C PRO A 621 -12.97 -10.77 -11.19
N SER A 622 -12.02 -9.91 -10.82
CA SER A 622 -10.85 -10.23 -9.97
C SER A 622 -10.84 -9.36 -8.71
N CYS A 623 -11.94 -9.41 -7.96
CA CYS A 623 -12.23 -8.47 -6.87
C CYS A 623 -11.98 -9.08 -5.48
N ASP A 624 -10.74 -8.98 -5.02
CA ASP A 624 -10.32 -9.46 -3.69
C ASP A 624 -10.65 -8.49 -2.54
N MET A 625 -10.88 -7.22 -2.86
CA MET A 625 -11.12 -6.11 -1.92
C MET A 625 -12.47 -5.45 -2.20
N ARG A 626 -13.32 -5.36 -1.17
CA ARG A 626 -14.65 -4.75 -1.21
C ARG A 626 -14.65 -3.43 -0.43
N VAL A 627 -15.54 -2.52 -0.79
CA VAL A 627 -15.62 -1.19 -0.14
C VAL A 627 -16.43 -1.26 1.16
N ILE A 628 -16.01 -0.46 2.14
CA ILE A 628 -16.79 -0.11 3.33
C ILE A 628 -16.99 1.41 3.41
N ARG A 629 -18.12 1.82 4.00
CA ARG A 629 -18.58 3.21 4.10
C ARG A 629 -19.00 3.60 5.51
N GLY A 630 -19.19 4.91 5.74
CA GLY A 630 -19.51 5.48 7.04
C GLY A 630 -18.24 5.74 7.85
N GLY A 631 -18.20 5.16 9.05
CA GLY A 631 -17.08 5.21 10.00
C GLY A 631 -17.43 4.33 11.21
N SER A 632 -16.58 4.22 12.23
CA SER A 632 -16.98 3.52 13.47
C SER A 632 -16.75 4.32 14.74
N TRP A 633 -17.27 3.78 15.85
CA TRP A 633 -17.10 4.36 17.18
C TRP A 633 -15.64 4.51 17.65
N ARG A 634 -14.61 3.96 16.97
CA ARG A 634 -13.20 4.16 17.38
C ARG A 634 -12.34 4.99 16.42
N GLU A 635 -12.82 5.40 15.26
CA GLU A 635 -12.19 6.47 14.49
C GLU A 635 -12.68 7.85 14.96
N GLY A 636 -11.88 8.89 14.72
CA GLY A 636 -12.26 10.28 15.01
C GLY A 636 -13.14 10.92 13.91
N GLY A 637 -13.73 12.07 14.21
CA GLY A 637 -14.68 12.78 13.33
C GLY A 637 -14.21 13.09 11.89
N ASN A 638 -12.91 13.04 11.59
CA ASN A 638 -12.36 13.19 10.23
C ASN A 638 -12.69 12.00 9.32
N TYR A 639 -13.03 10.83 9.89
CA TYR A 639 -13.46 9.65 9.15
C TYR A 639 -14.98 9.62 8.88
N MET A 640 -15.74 10.57 9.44
CA MET A 640 -17.20 10.55 9.40
C MET A 640 -17.77 11.36 8.21
N LEU A 641 -16.94 11.68 7.21
CA LEU A 641 -17.36 12.47 6.05
C LEU A 641 -18.28 11.62 5.15
N SER A 642 -19.27 12.24 4.50
CA SER A 642 -20.17 11.56 3.56
C SER A 642 -19.44 10.86 2.40
N ALA A 643 -18.29 11.39 2.00
CA ALA A 643 -17.47 10.83 0.94
C ALA A 643 -16.54 9.69 1.41
N THR A 644 -16.36 9.46 2.71
CA THR A 644 -15.29 8.60 3.24
C THR A 644 -15.40 7.18 2.70
N ARG A 645 -14.29 6.69 2.14
CA ARG A 645 -14.16 5.32 1.62
C ARG A 645 -13.06 4.58 2.37
N PHE A 646 -13.30 3.31 2.69
CA PHE A 646 -12.23 2.39 3.05
C PHE A 646 -12.48 0.96 2.51
N LYS A 647 -11.60 0.01 2.82
CA LYS A 647 -11.55 -1.30 2.17
C LYS A 647 -11.05 -2.41 3.09
N TYR A 648 -11.67 -3.57 2.98
CA TYR A 648 -11.15 -4.84 3.51
C TYR A 648 -11.33 -5.94 2.45
N SER A 649 -10.66 -7.07 2.62
CA SER A 649 -10.88 -8.22 1.73
C SER A 649 -12.22 -8.87 2.04
N ALA A 650 -12.91 -9.44 1.04
CA ALA A 650 -14.28 -9.92 1.19
C ALA A 650 -14.50 -10.91 2.35
N SER A 651 -13.48 -11.71 2.69
CA SER A 651 -13.53 -12.69 3.78
C SER A 651 -12.97 -12.18 5.12
N VAL A 652 -12.58 -10.91 5.23
CA VAL A 652 -12.05 -10.31 6.45
C VAL A 652 -13.20 -9.83 7.34
N ARG A 653 -13.12 -10.13 8.63
CA ARG A 653 -13.95 -9.54 9.67
C ARG A 653 -13.07 -8.63 10.51
N GLN A 654 -13.48 -7.39 10.72
CA GLN A 654 -12.98 -6.58 11.83
C GLN A 654 -14.06 -6.32 12.85
N SER A 655 -13.64 -6.04 14.09
CA SER A 655 -14.55 -5.80 15.22
C SER A 655 -15.53 -4.63 15.03
N GLN A 656 -15.34 -3.85 13.96
CA GLN A 656 -15.99 -2.60 13.57
C GLN A 656 -16.86 -2.71 12.32
N ASP A 657 -16.74 -3.81 11.57
CA ASP A 657 -17.41 -3.98 10.30
C ASP A 657 -18.80 -4.58 10.55
N GLY A 658 -19.81 -3.85 10.11
CA GLY A 658 -21.22 -4.22 10.12
C GLY A 658 -21.82 -4.14 8.71
N VAL A 659 -23.14 -4.05 8.63
CA VAL A 659 -23.86 -4.04 7.35
C VAL A 659 -25.19 -3.32 7.45
N ARG A 660 -25.53 -2.57 6.40
CA ARG A 660 -26.89 -2.08 6.09
C ARG A 660 -27.36 -2.76 4.81
N VAL A 661 -28.67 -2.91 4.64
CA VAL A 661 -29.25 -3.63 3.49
C VAL A 661 -30.11 -2.72 2.63
N VAL A 662 -30.23 -3.06 1.35
CA VAL A 662 -31.15 -2.46 0.39
C VAL A 662 -32.17 -3.50 -0.08
N LYS A 663 -33.40 -3.03 -0.32
CA LYS A 663 -34.50 -3.73 -0.96
C LYS A 663 -34.89 -2.98 -2.23
N ASP A 664 -34.79 -3.63 -3.39
CA ASP A 664 -35.20 -3.02 -4.65
C ASP A 664 -36.74 -2.81 -4.68
N LEU A 665 -37.18 -1.63 -5.13
CA LEU A 665 -38.58 -1.31 -5.35
C LEU A 665 -38.84 -1.38 -6.87
N LYS A 666 -39.86 -2.15 -7.26
CA LYS A 666 -40.25 -2.37 -8.67
C LYS A 666 -41.28 -1.35 -9.14
#